data_AF-A0A9E0TA90-F1
#
_entry.id   AF-A0A9E0TA90-F1
#
_cell.length_a   1.000
_cell.length_b   1.000
_cell.length_c   1.000
_cell.angle_alpha   90.00
_cell.angle_beta   90.00
_cell.angle_gamma   90.00
#
_symmetry.space_group_name_H-M   'P 1'
#
loop_
_entity.id
_entity.type
_entity.pdbx_description
1 polymer ?
#
loop_
_entity_poly.entity_id
_entity_poly.type
_entity_poly.pdbx_seq_one_letter_code
_entity_poly.pdbx_strand_id
1 'polypeptide(L)'
;MTADAPVTCNPRPLSKSKLIAFRQCPKRLWLEIHRPEAREDSSATQAVFRTGHEVGALAQRLYDPAGEGAVIDWQAEGMACALERTRLLLQQPKPIFEAGLAGAGGLAFADVMLPVAAGQEPAWKMVEVKSSTSVKRYHEDDIAIQSHIARAAGVNLRSVCIAHIDATWVYPGQGDYSGLLIEKDMTAAALARSAEVATWIASAQQVAAQAQPPRIPMGAQCVSPFPCGFQTHCGKELAGVEFPVTWLPRTPSKAFKDFLTESHARDMREVPNALLTPMQRRVRDASLSGQPYFDAEGARQDLAPYPLPAYFLDFETIQFGVPRWAGTRPFQMLPFQFSLHRLDAQGELTHCAFLDLSGNDPSAAFAAALAQACAEPLPIFVYNAGFEGTRLNELAQRFPLMAQALLAIHGRLVDLLPITRTRYYHPLQRGSWSIKQVLPTLAPNARYDALPGVRDGSMAMEAYVEAISPTTTAQRKAAIHGELLAYCALDTLAMVEVWRNLSQGQPPPNPSITPSPSPTKEYTMLTQAEPTPQDPFFAQLMQHLMDGTMIPKVQVERSIGPIIGFFLPDALSTVLGEDIVMLCPEFPIRNNRPLAMPAAARVAASEIQRQESNQSTNIDWLMLNRRTQELLLVELKTTDTSFRALQAEIYETLQSKIGHQQSAAFLADDLEDICDASQERGKYLNVQKMLAVGLGVAEDKIHEALARCKSAKVIYLAPEASKPKRWREDWTWLSFSDLPLTLKNHAHADQWPTLRSSLIGLDTLTRRMRNGDDAAEAGGKNYKELLGYAEALDRCQSKGASIVLGFVNWRTELPAASLEDLKTRSFKCDEAEGGTGKKVARNWISGDQFLAQVTSKMEAAEQTEDSVPLPSPLTALLEHSQIPRSELLVNHWYAGKGRNGDIGLWNGEDFLVLAQVGVKVGPGPRDWDKDWGVKVEPYFEAEWGCFQPFKLLDLGTIGTPLGERDYAKTMLFKD
;
A
#
# COMPACT_ATOMS: atom_id res chain seq x y z
N MET A 1 -12.40 67.50 -3.46
CA MET A 1 -12.78 66.15 -2.99
C MET A 1 -13.43 65.42 -4.14
N THR A 2 -12.62 64.78 -4.97
CA THR A 2 -13.07 63.83 -5.99
C THR A 2 -12.50 62.50 -5.55
N ALA A 3 -13.37 61.57 -5.16
CA ALA A 3 -13.00 60.23 -4.77
C ALA A 3 -12.44 59.51 -6.01
N ASP A 4 -11.18 59.08 -5.94
CA ASP A 4 -10.61 58.14 -6.89
C ASP A 4 -11.41 56.83 -6.82
N ALA A 5 -12.02 56.47 -7.96
CA ALA A 5 -12.61 55.16 -8.14
C ALA A 5 -11.51 54.09 -8.04
N PRO A 6 -11.78 52.93 -7.40
CA PRO A 6 -10.79 51.86 -7.31
C PRO A 6 -10.49 51.33 -8.72
N VAL A 7 -9.21 51.39 -9.10
CA VAL A 7 -8.69 50.70 -10.29
C VAL A 7 -8.94 49.20 -10.09
N THR A 8 -9.95 48.66 -10.76
CA THR A 8 -10.12 47.22 -10.88
C THR A 8 -9.01 46.70 -11.79
N CYS A 9 -7.88 46.31 -11.21
CA CYS A 9 -6.87 45.53 -11.92
C CYS A 9 -7.52 44.23 -12.40
N ASN A 10 -7.63 44.06 -13.71
CA ASN A 10 -8.03 42.79 -14.29
C ASN A 10 -7.07 41.71 -13.77
N PRO A 11 -7.55 40.60 -13.17
CA PRO A 11 -6.68 39.58 -12.62
C PRO A 11 -5.81 38.98 -13.73
N ARG A 12 -4.50 38.88 -13.48
CA ARG A 12 -3.51 38.33 -14.42
C ARG A 12 -3.88 36.87 -14.75
N PRO A 13 -3.96 36.44 -16.03
CA PRO A 13 -4.18 35.04 -16.35
C PRO A 13 -3.09 34.13 -15.76
N LEU A 14 -3.50 33.07 -15.06
CA LEU A 14 -2.56 32.09 -14.49
C LEU A 14 -2.44 30.88 -15.43
N SER A 15 -1.21 30.50 -15.77
CA SER A 15 -0.97 29.34 -16.62
C SER A 15 -1.31 28.02 -15.92
N LYS A 16 -1.63 26.98 -16.70
CA LYS A 16 -1.78 25.59 -16.26
C LYS A 16 -0.71 25.19 -15.24
N SER A 17 0.57 25.38 -15.58
CA SER A 17 1.70 25.04 -14.72
C SER A 17 1.69 25.79 -13.38
N LYS A 18 1.27 27.06 -13.36
CA LYS A 18 1.12 27.84 -12.12
C LYS A 18 -0.04 27.35 -11.27
N LEU A 19 -1.16 27.00 -11.88
CA LEU A 19 -2.31 26.41 -11.18
C LEU A 19 -1.94 25.06 -10.57
N ILE A 20 -1.17 24.22 -11.28
CA ILE A 20 -0.61 22.97 -10.74
C ILE A 20 0.39 23.25 -9.61
N ALA A 21 1.25 24.26 -9.73
CA ALA A 21 2.16 24.66 -8.67
C ALA A 21 1.40 25.10 -7.40
N PHE A 22 0.29 25.82 -7.54
CA PHE A 22 -0.61 26.17 -6.44
C PHE A 22 -1.24 24.94 -5.79
N ARG A 23 -1.73 23.99 -6.59
CA ARG A 23 -2.31 22.72 -6.11
C ARG A 23 -1.32 21.90 -5.30
N GLN A 24 -0.04 21.96 -5.66
CA GLN A 24 1.02 21.35 -4.86
C GLN A 24 1.32 22.18 -3.60
N CYS A 25 1.56 23.49 -3.72
CA CYS A 25 1.86 24.37 -2.60
C CYS A 25 1.56 25.84 -2.96
N PRO A 26 0.67 26.53 -2.23
CA PRO A 26 0.42 27.97 -2.45
C PRO A 26 1.69 28.85 -2.34
N LYS A 27 2.63 28.52 -1.43
CA LYS A 27 3.92 29.23 -1.31
C LYS A 27 4.75 29.05 -2.58
N ARG A 28 4.69 27.89 -3.23
CA ARG A 28 5.36 27.62 -4.51
C ARG A 28 4.81 28.51 -5.62
N LEU A 29 3.48 28.61 -5.78
CA LEU A 29 2.87 29.53 -6.76
C LEU A 29 3.39 30.97 -6.54
N TRP A 30 3.36 31.43 -5.29
CA TRP A 30 3.79 32.78 -4.96
C TRP A 30 5.26 33.00 -5.35
N LEU A 31 6.14 32.06 -5.01
CA LEU A 31 7.57 32.13 -5.36
C LEU A 31 7.81 32.07 -6.88
N GLU A 32 7.06 31.26 -7.64
CA GLU A 32 7.16 31.25 -9.10
C GLU A 32 6.74 32.57 -9.76
N ILE A 33 5.91 33.38 -9.10
CA ILE A 33 5.48 34.69 -9.60
C ILE A 33 6.43 35.81 -9.16
N HIS A 34 6.82 35.82 -7.88
CA HIS A 34 7.48 36.96 -7.24
C HIS A 34 8.98 36.76 -7.01
N ARG A 35 9.47 35.51 -7.03
CA ARG A 35 10.87 35.13 -6.78
C ARG A 35 11.36 34.00 -7.70
N PRO A 36 11.13 34.06 -9.03
CA PRO A 36 11.48 32.96 -9.94
C PRO A 36 12.98 32.64 -9.95
N GLU A 37 13.85 33.61 -9.63
CA GLU A 37 15.30 33.47 -9.54
C GLU A 37 15.76 32.52 -8.43
N ALA A 38 14.91 32.24 -7.44
CA ALA A 38 15.22 31.35 -6.33
C ALA A 38 14.97 29.86 -6.65
N ARG A 39 14.58 29.54 -7.89
CA ARG A 39 14.27 28.19 -8.34
C ARG A 39 15.53 27.45 -8.80
N GLU A 40 15.76 26.27 -8.24
CA GLU A 40 16.84 25.36 -8.58
C GLU A 40 16.24 23.98 -8.92
N ASP A 41 16.26 23.59 -10.18
CA ASP A 41 15.78 22.28 -10.64
C ASP A 41 16.97 21.31 -10.79
N SER A 42 16.81 20.06 -10.35
CA SER A 42 17.86 19.03 -10.46
C SER A 42 18.04 18.50 -11.88
N SER A 43 19.20 17.90 -12.19
CA SER A 43 19.47 17.20 -13.46
C SER A 43 18.41 16.13 -13.76
N ALA A 44 18.03 15.34 -12.76
CA ALA A 44 16.94 14.36 -12.88
C ALA A 44 15.60 15.02 -13.29
N THR A 45 15.29 16.21 -12.77
CA THR A 45 14.08 16.96 -13.16
C THR A 45 14.18 17.43 -14.62
N GLN A 46 15.36 17.89 -15.05
CA GLN A 46 15.61 18.28 -16.44
C GLN A 46 15.51 17.10 -17.41
N ALA A 47 15.96 15.91 -17.02
CA ALA A 47 15.81 14.69 -17.82
C ALA A 47 14.33 14.30 -18.04
N VAL A 48 13.49 14.47 -17.02
CA VAL A 48 12.03 14.27 -17.13
C VAL A 48 11.42 15.27 -18.12
N PHE A 49 11.84 16.54 -18.09
CA PHE A 49 11.36 17.54 -19.06
C PHE A 49 11.77 17.20 -20.49
N ARG A 50 13.03 16.82 -20.72
CA ARG A 50 13.50 16.37 -22.05
C ARG A 50 12.67 15.21 -22.58
N THR A 51 12.42 14.21 -21.74
CA THR A 51 11.57 13.06 -22.09
C THR A 51 10.14 13.51 -22.43
N GLY A 52 9.58 14.46 -21.66
CA GLY A 52 8.28 15.06 -21.95
C GLY A 52 8.22 15.71 -23.33
N HIS A 53 9.22 16.51 -23.69
CA HIS A 53 9.31 17.15 -25.00
C HIS A 53 9.47 16.14 -26.15
N GLU A 54 10.27 15.09 -25.96
CA GLU A 54 10.43 14.01 -26.94
C GLU A 54 9.11 13.28 -27.21
N VAL A 55 8.37 12.96 -26.14
CA VAL A 55 7.05 12.31 -26.22
C VAL A 55 6.01 13.25 -26.86
N GLY A 56 6.03 14.54 -26.53
CA GLY A 56 5.16 15.54 -27.16
C GLY A 56 5.41 15.65 -28.67
N ALA A 57 6.67 15.78 -29.09
CA ALA A 57 7.04 15.82 -30.51
C ALA A 57 6.67 14.52 -31.25
N LEU A 58 6.73 13.37 -30.57
CA LEU A 58 6.31 12.10 -31.13
C LEU A 58 4.78 12.00 -31.23
N ALA A 59 4.05 12.48 -30.24
CA ALA A 59 2.59 12.52 -30.27
C ALA A 59 2.08 13.33 -31.47
N GLN A 60 2.75 14.43 -31.82
CA GLN A 60 2.41 15.19 -33.04
C GLN A 60 2.43 14.30 -34.29
N ARG A 61 3.48 13.50 -34.47
CA ARG A 61 3.58 12.56 -35.61
C ARG A 61 2.55 11.43 -35.56
N LEU A 62 2.21 10.94 -34.37
CA LEU A 62 1.23 9.86 -34.19
C LEU A 62 -0.20 10.33 -34.47
N TYR A 63 -0.52 11.57 -34.09
CA TYR A 63 -1.86 12.14 -34.25
C TYR A 63 -2.06 12.89 -35.57
N ASP A 64 -0.99 13.23 -36.27
CA ASP A 64 -1.01 13.82 -37.61
C ASP A 64 -0.04 13.10 -38.57
N PRO A 65 -0.34 11.84 -38.93
CA PRO A 65 0.51 11.07 -39.84
C PRO A 65 0.57 11.66 -41.25
N ALA A 66 -0.40 12.51 -41.64
CA ALA A 66 -0.45 13.18 -42.94
C ALA A 66 0.33 14.52 -42.97
N GLY A 67 0.69 15.07 -41.80
CA GLY A 67 1.40 16.35 -41.70
C GLY A 67 0.54 17.56 -42.08
N GLU A 68 -0.78 17.49 -41.87
CA GLU A 68 -1.73 18.54 -42.25
C GLU A 68 -2.09 19.50 -41.11
N GLY A 69 -1.71 19.15 -39.88
CA GLY A 69 -1.98 19.90 -38.66
C GLY A 69 -1.11 21.15 -38.50
N ALA A 70 -1.48 21.99 -37.53
CA ALA A 70 -0.76 23.21 -37.20
C ALA A 70 -0.19 23.16 -35.78
N VAL A 71 1.11 23.45 -35.64
CA VAL A 71 1.78 23.63 -34.34
C VAL A 71 1.82 25.11 -33.99
N ILE A 72 1.44 25.45 -32.76
CA ILE A 72 1.49 26.82 -32.23
C ILE A 72 2.78 26.98 -31.42
N ASP A 73 3.59 27.98 -31.76
CA ASP A 73 4.80 28.32 -31.01
C ASP A 73 4.65 29.70 -30.37
N TRP A 74 4.19 29.73 -29.13
CA TRP A 74 4.01 30.98 -28.40
C TRP A 74 5.33 31.68 -28.07
N GLN A 75 6.46 30.97 -28.05
CA GLN A 75 7.78 31.56 -27.78
C GLN A 75 8.24 32.37 -29.00
N ALA A 76 8.01 31.84 -30.20
CA ALA A 76 8.33 32.54 -31.45
C ALA A 76 7.33 33.65 -31.79
N GLU A 77 6.04 33.41 -31.61
CA GLU A 77 4.96 34.29 -32.11
C GLU A 77 4.46 35.31 -31.06
N GLY A 78 4.73 35.06 -29.78
CA GLY A 78 4.18 35.83 -28.66
C GLY A 78 2.77 35.38 -28.25
N MET A 79 2.45 35.53 -26.96
CA MET A 79 1.24 34.96 -26.34
C MET A 79 -0.07 35.42 -27.01
N ALA A 80 -0.23 36.71 -27.29
CA ALA A 80 -1.46 37.23 -27.88
C ALA A 80 -1.69 36.69 -29.30
N CYS A 81 -0.64 36.63 -30.12
CA CYS A 81 -0.69 36.07 -31.47
C CYS A 81 -0.99 34.57 -31.44
N ALA A 82 -0.38 33.81 -30.52
CA ALA A 82 -0.62 32.38 -30.37
C ALA A 82 -2.08 32.05 -30.02
N LEU A 83 -2.69 32.82 -29.11
CA LEU A 83 -4.10 32.67 -28.73
C LEU A 83 -5.03 32.99 -29.91
N GLU A 84 -4.78 34.09 -30.62
CA GLU A 84 -5.60 34.49 -31.77
C GLU A 84 -5.46 33.49 -32.94
N ARG A 85 -4.25 33.01 -33.20
CA ARG A 85 -4.00 31.98 -34.22
C ARG A 85 -4.71 30.68 -33.88
N THR A 86 -4.69 30.26 -32.61
CA THR A 86 -5.46 29.10 -32.13
C THR A 86 -6.95 29.30 -32.39
N ARG A 87 -7.50 30.47 -32.06
CA ARG A 87 -8.92 30.81 -32.30
C ARG A 87 -9.33 30.69 -33.77
N LEU A 88 -8.47 31.12 -34.69
CA LEU A 88 -8.72 30.99 -36.13
C LEU A 88 -8.63 29.54 -36.62
N LEU A 89 -7.67 28.77 -36.12
CA LEU A 89 -7.49 27.36 -36.50
C LEU A 89 -8.61 26.47 -35.98
N LEU A 90 -9.21 26.80 -34.83
CA LEU A 90 -10.36 26.08 -34.27
C LEU A 90 -11.62 26.11 -35.17
N GLN A 91 -11.60 26.90 -36.25
CA GLN A 91 -12.65 26.94 -37.27
C GLN A 91 -12.38 25.98 -38.45
N GLN A 92 -11.22 25.33 -38.48
CA GLN A 92 -10.79 24.42 -39.55
C GLN A 92 -10.80 22.98 -39.06
N PRO A 93 -11.18 21.99 -39.89
CA PRO A 93 -11.20 20.58 -39.50
C PRO A 93 -9.81 19.95 -39.60
N LYS A 94 -8.82 20.53 -38.91
CA LYS A 94 -7.42 20.06 -38.91
C LYS A 94 -6.88 19.92 -37.49
N PRO A 95 -5.96 18.98 -37.21
CA PRO A 95 -5.30 18.89 -35.93
C PRO A 95 -4.57 20.19 -35.55
N ILE A 96 -4.62 20.56 -34.28
CA ILE A 96 -3.85 21.67 -33.71
C ILE A 96 -3.01 21.13 -32.56
N PHE A 97 -1.74 21.46 -32.53
CA PHE A 97 -0.80 21.07 -31.49
C PHE A 97 -0.38 22.29 -30.69
N GLU A 98 -0.24 22.12 -29.37
CA GLU A 98 0.04 23.21 -28.43
C GLU A 98 -1.00 24.34 -28.56
N ALA A 99 -2.28 24.00 -28.67
CA ALA A 99 -3.35 24.97 -28.88
C ALA A 99 -3.49 25.90 -27.67
N GLY A 100 -3.23 27.20 -27.85
CA GLY A 100 -3.29 28.21 -26.80
C GLY A 100 -4.73 28.65 -26.49
N LEU A 101 -5.15 28.49 -25.24
CA LEU A 101 -6.51 28.74 -24.77
C LEU A 101 -6.50 29.64 -23.53
N ALA A 102 -7.34 30.67 -23.50
CA ALA A 102 -7.48 31.57 -22.36
C ALA A 102 -8.96 31.81 -22.03
N GLY A 103 -9.33 31.65 -20.77
CA GLY A 103 -10.71 31.75 -20.30
C GLY A 103 -10.80 31.60 -18.78
N ALA A 104 -11.81 32.21 -18.17
CA ALA A 104 -12.06 32.13 -16.72
C ALA A 104 -10.85 32.50 -15.82
N GLY A 105 -9.97 33.41 -16.27
CA GLY A 105 -8.76 33.80 -15.53
C GLY A 105 -7.60 32.80 -15.58
N GLY A 106 -7.74 31.73 -16.37
CA GLY A 106 -6.70 30.74 -16.66
C GLY A 106 -6.16 30.81 -18.09
N LEU A 107 -4.97 30.25 -18.28
CA LEU A 107 -4.27 30.10 -19.57
C LEU A 107 -3.72 28.66 -19.69
N ALA A 108 -3.98 27.99 -20.80
CA ALA A 108 -3.47 26.65 -21.06
C ALA A 108 -3.03 26.49 -22.51
N PHE A 109 -2.09 25.58 -22.75
CA PHE A 109 -1.73 25.08 -24.06
C PHE A 109 -2.10 23.60 -24.06
N ALA A 110 -3.07 23.22 -24.88
CA ALA A 110 -3.49 21.84 -25.01
C ALA A 110 -2.56 21.13 -26.00
N ASP A 111 -1.96 20.01 -25.57
CA ASP A 111 -0.93 19.32 -26.36
C ASP A 111 -1.44 18.91 -27.75
N VAL A 112 -2.67 18.37 -27.82
CA VAL A 112 -3.32 17.96 -29.08
C VAL A 112 -4.81 18.31 -29.07
N MET A 113 -5.28 18.92 -30.14
CA MET A 113 -6.68 19.17 -30.45
C MET A 113 -7.03 18.50 -31.78
N LEU A 114 -7.92 17.52 -31.75
CA LEU A 114 -8.36 16.77 -32.93
C LEU A 114 -9.79 17.17 -33.32
N PRO A 115 -10.05 17.48 -34.60
CA PRO A 115 -11.40 17.76 -35.07
C PRO A 115 -12.25 16.49 -35.03
N VAL A 116 -13.49 16.61 -34.59
CA VAL A 116 -14.48 15.52 -34.57
C VAL A 116 -15.59 15.88 -35.55
N ALA A 117 -15.91 14.96 -36.47
CA ALA A 117 -17.03 15.13 -37.40
C ALA A 117 -18.36 15.10 -36.64
N ALA A 118 -18.90 16.28 -36.29
CA ALA A 118 -20.15 16.39 -35.53
C ALA A 118 -20.99 17.60 -35.96
N GLY A 119 -21.83 17.41 -36.99
CA GLY A 119 -22.80 18.42 -37.43
C GLY A 119 -22.19 19.63 -38.15
N GLN A 120 -22.85 20.79 -38.06
CA GLN A 120 -22.41 22.03 -38.73
C GLN A 120 -21.39 22.84 -37.91
N GLU A 121 -21.28 22.60 -36.61
CA GLU A 121 -20.33 23.32 -35.74
C GLU A 121 -19.03 22.52 -35.52
N PRO A 122 -17.86 23.18 -35.51
CA PRO A 122 -16.59 22.51 -35.23
C PRO A 122 -16.58 21.98 -33.80
N ALA A 123 -16.27 20.70 -33.67
CA ALA A 123 -16.24 19.99 -32.40
C ALA A 123 -14.87 19.32 -32.21
N TRP A 124 -14.41 19.23 -30.97
CA TRP A 124 -13.00 18.92 -30.70
C TRP A 124 -12.84 17.81 -29.66
N LYS A 125 -11.87 16.92 -29.92
CA LYS A 125 -11.28 16.01 -28.95
C LYS A 125 -9.96 16.62 -28.48
N MET A 126 -9.86 16.90 -27.18
CA MET A 126 -8.63 17.40 -26.57
C MET A 126 -7.86 16.24 -25.94
N VAL A 127 -6.55 16.15 -26.21
CA VAL A 127 -5.69 15.10 -25.64
C VAL A 127 -4.51 15.75 -24.94
N GLU A 128 -4.35 15.46 -23.64
CA GLU A 128 -3.15 15.79 -22.88
C GLU A 128 -2.19 14.61 -22.93
N VAL A 129 -0.96 14.85 -23.36
CA VAL A 129 0.07 13.84 -23.56
C VAL A 129 1.00 13.81 -22.35
N LYS A 130 1.19 12.62 -21.75
CA LYS A 130 2.06 12.41 -20.59
C LYS A 130 3.15 11.41 -20.90
N SER A 131 4.39 11.75 -20.53
CA SER A 131 5.54 10.83 -20.58
C SER A 131 5.52 9.75 -19.49
N SER A 132 4.50 9.73 -18.62
CA SER A 132 4.30 8.67 -17.63
C SER A 132 3.75 7.40 -18.24
N THR A 133 3.90 6.28 -17.54
CA THR A 133 3.34 4.97 -17.96
C THR A 133 1.91 4.70 -17.47
N SER A 134 1.32 5.63 -16.72
CA SER A 134 -0.05 5.52 -16.20
C SER A 134 -0.61 6.89 -15.83
N VAL A 135 -1.94 6.99 -15.79
CA VAL A 135 -2.63 8.21 -15.34
C VAL A 135 -2.49 8.35 -13.81
N LYS A 136 -1.95 9.49 -13.37
CA LYS A 136 -1.77 9.85 -11.96
C LYS A 136 -2.80 10.90 -11.57
N ARG A 137 -3.14 10.99 -10.28
CA ARG A 137 -4.14 11.94 -9.75
C ARG A 137 -3.88 13.39 -10.16
N TYR A 138 -2.63 13.85 -10.21
CA TYR A 138 -2.34 15.22 -10.63
C TYR A 138 -2.56 15.46 -12.14
N HIS A 139 -2.57 14.41 -12.98
CA HIS A 139 -3.00 14.55 -14.39
C HIS A 139 -4.50 14.83 -14.48
N GLU A 140 -5.30 14.34 -13.53
CA GLU A 140 -6.74 14.62 -13.47
C GLU A 140 -7.00 16.08 -13.12
N ASP A 141 -6.22 16.65 -12.17
CA ASP A 141 -6.26 18.08 -11.87
C ASP A 141 -5.86 18.90 -13.12
N ASP A 142 -4.80 18.48 -13.81
CA ASP A 142 -4.28 19.13 -15.01
C ASP A 142 -5.31 19.18 -16.15
N ILE A 143 -5.92 18.04 -16.47
CA ILE A 143 -6.89 17.96 -17.56
C ILE A 143 -8.22 18.62 -17.21
N ALA A 144 -8.62 18.63 -15.93
CA ALA A 144 -9.78 19.38 -15.45
C ALA A 144 -9.56 20.89 -15.62
N ILE A 145 -8.37 21.39 -15.26
CA ILE A 145 -7.99 22.81 -15.44
C ILE A 145 -8.07 23.18 -16.92
N GLN A 146 -7.46 22.39 -17.80
CA GLN A 146 -7.46 22.68 -19.23
C GLN A 146 -8.85 22.63 -19.85
N SER A 147 -9.66 21.64 -19.48
CA SER A 147 -11.03 21.50 -19.99
C SER A 147 -11.91 22.67 -19.58
N HIS A 148 -11.77 23.14 -18.35
CA HIS A 148 -12.48 24.31 -17.86
C HIS A 148 -12.08 25.57 -18.64
N ILE A 149 -10.78 25.80 -18.84
CA ILE A 149 -10.25 26.93 -19.61
C ILE A 149 -10.73 26.87 -21.06
N ALA A 150 -10.64 25.71 -21.70
CA ALA A 150 -11.06 25.50 -23.09
C ALA A 150 -12.55 25.80 -23.29
N ARG A 151 -13.42 25.29 -22.42
CA ARG A 151 -14.87 25.57 -22.49
C ARG A 151 -15.18 27.04 -22.22
N ALA A 152 -14.50 27.66 -21.26
CA ALA A 152 -14.63 29.08 -20.99
C ALA A 152 -14.14 29.95 -22.16
N ALA A 153 -13.20 29.44 -22.97
CA ALA A 153 -12.74 30.06 -24.22
C ALA A 153 -13.69 29.82 -25.42
N GLY A 154 -14.82 29.12 -25.21
CA GLY A 154 -15.82 28.84 -26.25
C GLY A 154 -15.55 27.59 -27.10
N VAL A 155 -14.60 26.72 -26.70
CA VAL A 155 -14.30 25.49 -27.44
C VAL A 155 -15.38 24.43 -27.17
N ASN A 156 -15.98 23.91 -28.24
CA ASN A 156 -16.93 22.79 -28.18
C ASN A 156 -16.20 21.45 -28.01
N LEU A 157 -15.86 21.10 -26.77
CA LEU A 157 -15.22 19.84 -26.43
C LEU A 157 -16.23 18.68 -26.41
N ARG A 158 -15.98 17.65 -27.22
CA ARG A 158 -16.75 16.40 -27.24
C ARG A 158 -16.15 15.32 -26.37
N SER A 159 -14.83 15.21 -26.41
CA SER A 159 -14.10 14.28 -25.56
C SER A 159 -12.80 14.90 -25.10
N VAL A 160 -12.35 14.44 -23.94
CA VAL A 160 -11.11 14.88 -23.32
C VAL A 160 -10.37 13.65 -22.85
N CYS A 161 -9.16 13.43 -23.35
CA CYS A 161 -8.37 12.23 -23.08
C CYS A 161 -7.02 12.57 -22.46
N ILE A 162 -6.50 11.65 -21.64
CA ILE A 162 -5.07 11.62 -21.31
C ILE A 162 -4.43 10.52 -22.15
N ALA A 163 -3.45 10.87 -22.96
CA ALA A 163 -2.56 9.91 -23.60
C ALA A 163 -1.33 9.69 -22.72
N HIS A 164 -0.97 8.44 -22.45
CA HIS A 164 0.22 8.10 -21.68
C HIS A 164 0.98 6.94 -22.33
N ILE A 165 2.25 6.78 -21.99
CA ILE A 165 3.09 5.73 -22.55
C ILE A 165 2.59 4.35 -22.09
N ASP A 166 2.56 3.37 -23.00
CA ASP A 166 2.39 1.96 -22.68
C ASP A 166 3.74 1.35 -22.27
N ALA A 167 3.89 1.00 -20.99
CA ALA A 167 5.11 0.35 -20.47
C ALA A 167 5.33 -1.09 -20.98
N THR A 168 4.28 -1.71 -21.55
CA THR A 168 4.32 -3.08 -22.08
C THR A 168 4.66 -3.10 -23.56
N TRP A 169 4.50 -1.97 -24.26
CA TRP A 169 4.81 -1.84 -25.67
C TRP A 169 6.31 -2.03 -25.93
N VAL A 170 6.63 -2.88 -26.91
CA VAL A 170 7.98 -3.20 -27.34
C VAL A 170 8.24 -2.51 -28.67
N TYR A 171 9.32 -1.73 -28.76
CA TYR A 171 9.65 -0.99 -29.96
C TYR A 171 10.02 -1.93 -31.12
N PRO A 172 9.27 -1.93 -32.24
CA PRO A 172 9.59 -2.77 -33.40
C PRO A 172 10.85 -2.32 -34.16
N GLY A 173 11.28 -1.06 -34.00
CA GLY A 173 12.40 -0.48 -34.74
C GLY A 173 11.96 0.43 -35.89
N GLN A 174 12.92 0.89 -36.69
CA GLN A 174 12.71 1.67 -37.92
C GLN A 174 11.91 2.98 -37.77
N GLY A 175 11.87 3.55 -36.56
CA GLY A 175 11.14 4.78 -36.27
C GLY A 175 9.62 4.61 -36.15
N ASP A 176 9.12 3.37 -36.12
CA ASP A 176 7.69 3.09 -35.93
C ASP A 176 7.34 3.07 -34.44
N TYR A 177 6.61 4.09 -34.00
CA TYR A 177 6.13 4.26 -32.63
C TYR A 177 4.61 4.06 -32.52
N SER A 178 3.99 3.45 -33.53
CA SER A 178 2.57 3.15 -33.52
C SER A 178 2.24 2.25 -32.33
N GLY A 179 1.27 2.68 -31.52
CA GLY A 179 0.87 1.97 -30.29
C GLY A 179 1.67 2.33 -29.04
N LEU A 180 2.67 3.23 -29.11
CA LEU A 180 3.40 3.69 -27.91
C LEU A 180 2.49 4.39 -26.89
N LEU A 181 1.49 5.14 -27.36
CA LEU A 181 0.58 5.90 -26.50
C LEU A 181 -0.78 5.20 -26.38
N ILE A 182 -1.25 5.04 -25.14
CA ILE A 182 -2.61 4.62 -24.82
C ILE A 182 -3.40 5.83 -24.36
N GLU A 183 -4.61 5.98 -24.88
CA GLU A 183 -5.54 7.00 -24.46
C GLU A 183 -6.50 6.49 -23.36
N LYS A 184 -6.72 7.33 -22.36
CA LYS A 184 -7.77 7.17 -21.36
C LYS A 184 -8.77 8.31 -21.49
N ASP A 185 -10.03 7.98 -21.71
CA ASP A 185 -11.12 8.96 -21.70
C ASP A 185 -11.33 9.51 -20.28
N MET A 186 -11.26 10.83 -20.15
CA MET A 186 -11.42 11.58 -18.91
C MET A 186 -12.58 12.58 -18.98
N THR A 187 -13.43 12.49 -20.01
CA THR A 187 -14.45 13.50 -20.33
C THR A 187 -15.39 13.75 -19.15
N ALA A 188 -16.06 12.72 -18.64
CA ALA A 188 -16.99 12.87 -17.52
C ALA A 188 -16.29 13.41 -16.26
N ALA A 189 -15.12 12.85 -15.92
CA ALA A 189 -14.36 13.21 -14.72
C ALA A 189 -13.82 14.65 -14.77
N ALA A 190 -13.33 15.10 -15.94
CA ALA A 190 -12.81 16.46 -16.12
C ALA A 190 -13.94 17.49 -16.09
N LEU A 191 -15.06 17.22 -16.77
CA LEU A 191 -16.17 18.15 -16.87
C LEU A 191 -16.91 18.32 -15.53
N ALA A 192 -17.07 17.25 -14.75
CA ALA A 192 -17.72 17.28 -13.45
C ALA A 192 -17.01 18.20 -12.43
N ARG A 193 -15.72 18.47 -12.63
CA ARG A 193 -14.88 19.27 -11.71
C ARG A 193 -14.82 20.76 -12.05
N SER A 194 -15.62 21.23 -13.02
CA SER A 194 -15.58 22.63 -13.48
C SER A 194 -15.75 23.66 -12.35
N ALA A 195 -16.64 23.41 -11.39
CA ALA A 195 -16.84 24.32 -10.25
C ALA A 195 -15.66 24.30 -9.25
N GLU A 196 -15.05 23.12 -9.06
CA GLU A 196 -13.84 22.96 -8.23
C GLU A 196 -12.68 23.75 -8.83
N VAL A 197 -12.47 23.63 -10.14
CA VAL A 197 -11.43 24.36 -10.89
C VAL A 197 -11.62 25.87 -10.79
N ALA A 198 -12.85 26.36 -10.94
CA ALA A 198 -13.14 27.79 -10.78
C ALA A 198 -12.73 28.31 -9.39
N THR A 199 -12.97 27.51 -8.34
CA THR A 199 -12.55 27.82 -6.97
C THR A 199 -11.03 27.84 -6.85
N TRP A 200 -10.33 26.86 -7.45
CA TRP A 200 -8.87 26.83 -7.45
C TRP A 200 -8.26 28.04 -8.13
N ILE A 201 -8.79 28.44 -9.30
CA ILE A 201 -8.31 29.63 -10.03
C ILE A 201 -8.51 30.87 -9.16
N ALA A 202 -9.69 31.04 -8.56
CA ALA A 202 -9.97 32.17 -7.67
C ALA A 202 -9.01 32.22 -6.46
N SER A 203 -8.78 31.10 -5.77
CA SER A 203 -7.83 31.03 -4.65
C SER A 203 -6.38 31.26 -5.10
N ALA A 204 -5.99 30.74 -6.26
CA ALA A 204 -4.67 30.97 -6.83
C ALA A 204 -4.45 32.46 -7.16
N GLN A 205 -5.46 33.15 -7.69
CA GLN A 205 -5.41 34.60 -7.92
C GLN A 205 -5.23 35.38 -6.62
N GLN A 206 -5.96 34.99 -5.56
CA GLN A 206 -5.81 35.62 -4.24
C GLN A 206 -4.38 35.46 -3.71
N VAL A 207 -3.80 34.25 -3.79
CA VAL A 207 -2.42 33.98 -3.38
C VAL A 207 -1.43 34.78 -4.24
N ALA A 208 -1.61 34.80 -5.55
CA ALA A 208 -0.75 35.56 -6.46
C ALA A 208 -0.73 37.06 -6.14
N ALA A 209 -1.84 37.62 -5.64
CA ALA A 209 -1.96 39.03 -5.27
C ALA A 209 -1.40 39.38 -3.87
N GLN A 210 -1.00 38.40 -3.05
CA GLN A 210 -0.47 38.67 -1.71
C GLN A 210 0.90 39.39 -1.79
N ALA A 211 1.10 40.40 -0.95
CA ALA A 211 2.38 41.13 -0.87
C ALA A 211 3.52 40.30 -0.25
N GLN A 212 3.18 39.27 0.53
CA GLN A 212 4.12 38.37 1.20
C GLN A 212 3.72 36.92 0.94
N PRO A 213 4.68 35.97 0.93
CA PRO A 213 4.36 34.58 0.70
C PRO A 213 3.48 34.02 1.82
N PRO A 214 2.54 33.08 1.52
CA PRO A 214 1.80 32.39 2.55
C PRO A 214 2.75 31.58 3.44
N ARG A 215 2.49 31.58 4.75
CA ARG A 215 3.31 30.88 5.75
C ARG A 215 3.01 29.39 5.73
N ILE A 216 3.76 28.65 4.91
CA ILE A 216 3.66 27.19 4.76
C ILE A 216 5.01 26.55 5.13
N PRO A 217 5.06 25.69 6.17
CA PRO A 217 6.29 24.99 6.53
C PRO A 217 6.65 23.95 5.47
N MET A 218 7.95 23.60 5.35
CA MET A 218 8.36 22.50 4.48
C MET A 218 7.73 21.18 4.93
N GLY A 219 7.41 20.31 3.97
CA GLY A 219 6.70 19.06 4.23
C GLY A 219 6.58 18.18 2.98
N ALA A 220 5.63 17.24 2.98
CA ALA A 220 5.43 16.29 1.88
C ALA A 220 5.21 16.97 0.51
N GLN A 221 4.60 18.16 0.50
CA GLN A 221 4.40 18.97 -0.69
C GLN A 221 5.69 19.45 -1.35
N CYS A 222 6.83 19.38 -0.66
CA CYS A 222 8.14 19.72 -1.23
C CYS A 222 8.66 18.65 -2.19
N VAL A 223 8.15 17.41 -2.10
CA VAL A 223 8.64 16.26 -2.89
C VAL A 223 7.55 15.56 -3.69
N SER A 224 6.27 15.78 -3.37
CA SER A 224 5.13 15.15 -4.03
C SER A 224 4.12 16.21 -4.51
N PRO A 225 3.57 16.09 -5.74
CA PRO A 225 3.84 15.04 -6.73
C PRO A 225 5.19 15.20 -7.47
N PHE A 226 5.84 16.36 -7.34
CA PHE A 226 7.15 16.63 -7.92
C PHE A 226 8.11 17.22 -6.89
N PRO A 227 9.43 17.00 -7.02
CA PRO A 227 10.42 17.80 -6.32
C PRO A 227 10.20 19.30 -6.57
N CYS A 228 10.11 20.09 -5.50
CA CYS A 228 9.94 21.53 -5.59
C CYS A 228 11.30 22.20 -5.78
N GLY A 229 11.46 23.01 -6.83
CA GLY A 229 12.69 23.75 -7.10
C GLY A 229 13.01 24.87 -6.09
N PHE A 230 12.12 25.16 -5.15
CA PHE A 230 12.36 26.15 -4.08
C PHE A 230 12.76 25.51 -2.74
N GLN A 231 13.11 24.22 -2.72
CA GLN A 231 13.50 23.54 -1.49
C GLN A 231 14.73 24.18 -0.84
N THR A 232 15.75 24.54 -1.62
CA THR A 232 16.94 25.27 -1.10
C THR A 232 16.53 26.59 -0.48
N HIS A 233 15.69 27.38 -1.16
CA HIS A 233 15.21 28.67 -0.67
C HIS A 233 14.41 28.53 0.63
N CYS A 234 13.42 27.62 0.67
CA CYS A 234 12.62 27.38 1.87
C CYS A 234 13.45 26.77 3.01
N GLY A 235 14.48 25.98 2.68
CA GLY A 235 15.37 25.33 3.62
C GLY A 235 16.36 26.26 4.31
N LYS A 236 16.57 27.48 3.79
CA LYS A 236 17.36 28.52 4.50
C LYS A 236 16.71 28.91 5.85
N GLU A 237 15.38 28.76 5.98
CA GLU A 237 14.66 28.94 7.24
C GLU A 237 14.88 27.76 8.23
N LEU A 238 15.53 26.67 7.81
CA LEU A 238 15.95 25.54 8.65
C LEU A 238 17.43 25.63 9.10
N ALA A 239 18.19 26.62 8.60
CA ALA A 239 19.59 26.81 8.98
C ALA A 239 19.68 27.16 10.48
N GLY A 240 20.15 26.20 11.28
CA GLY A 240 20.23 26.32 12.74
C GLY A 240 19.97 25.02 13.51
N VAL A 241 19.46 23.97 12.84
CA VAL A 241 19.25 22.65 13.46
C VAL A 241 20.50 21.79 13.31
N GLU A 242 21.12 21.41 14.42
CA GLU A 242 22.38 20.65 14.48
C GLU A 242 22.19 19.18 14.11
N PHE A 243 21.10 18.55 14.57
CA PHE A 243 20.78 17.15 14.27
C PHE A 243 19.36 17.02 13.68
N PRO A 244 19.16 17.35 12.39
CA PRO A 244 17.84 17.36 11.78
C PRO A 244 17.12 16.01 11.89
N VAL A 245 15.82 16.02 12.20
CA VAL A 245 14.97 14.80 12.19
C VAL A 245 14.96 14.11 10.83
N THR A 246 15.33 14.80 9.75
CA THR A 246 15.43 14.25 8.39
C THR A 246 16.58 13.26 8.21
N TRP A 247 17.56 13.23 9.13
CA TRP A 247 18.61 12.19 9.14
C TRP A 247 18.10 10.87 9.69
N LEU A 248 16.93 10.82 10.34
CA LEU A 248 16.38 9.55 10.82
C LEU A 248 15.87 8.73 9.63
N PRO A 249 16.43 7.53 9.37
CA PRO A 249 16.14 6.77 8.16
C PRO A 249 14.74 6.15 8.19
N ARG A 250 14.26 5.75 7.01
CA ARG A 250 12.97 5.08 6.72
C ARG A 250 11.73 5.91 7.02
N THR A 251 10.59 5.45 6.51
CA THR A 251 9.30 6.11 6.73
C THR A 251 8.96 6.09 8.22
N PRO A 252 8.77 7.25 8.86
CA PRO A 252 8.44 7.28 10.26
C PRO A 252 7.05 6.67 10.52
N SER A 253 6.87 6.09 11.71
CA SER A 253 5.57 5.56 12.15
C SER A 253 4.50 6.66 12.12
N LYS A 254 3.22 6.28 12.10
CA LYS A 254 2.13 7.26 12.20
C LYS A 254 2.30 8.12 13.47
N ALA A 255 2.59 7.48 14.61
CA ALA A 255 2.84 8.17 15.88
C ALA A 255 4.01 9.17 15.79
N PHE A 256 5.10 8.84 15.09
CA PHE A 256 6.19 9.78 14.87
C PHE A 256 5.75 10.97 14.01
N LYS A 257 4.98 10.74 12.94
CA LYS A 257 4.48 11.83 12.08
C LYS A 257 3.49 12.73 12.82
N ASP A 258 2.61 12.14 13.60
CA ASP A 258 1.65 12.86 14.45
C ASP A 258 2.43 13.70 15.48
N PHE A 259 3.44 13.11 16.14
CA PHE A 259 4.34 13.83 17.05
C PHE A 259 5.05 15.02 16.38
N LEU A 260 5.67 14.83 15.20
CA LEU A 260 6.31 15.96 14.50
C LEU A 260 5.31 17.05 14.09
N THR A 261 4.07 16.66 13.79
CA THR A 261 3.01 17.61 13.43
C THR A 261 2.55 18.42 14.64
N GLU A 262 2.43 17.79 15.80
CA GLU A 262 1.95 18.42 17.04
C GLU A 262 3.04 19.21 17.77
N SER A 263 4.25 18.65 17.88
CA SER A 263 5.38 19.27 18.59
C SER A 263 6.15 20.29 17.74
N HIS A 264 5.99 20.21 16.41
CA HIS A 264 6.83 20.91 15.44
C HIS A 264 8.33 20.64 15.60
N ALA A 265 8.71 19.49 16.20
CA ALA A 265 10.09 19.12 16.45
C ALA A 265 10.90 19.08 15.15
N ARG A 266 12.10 19.65 15.19
CA ARG A 266 13.01 19.74 14.04
C ARG A 266 14.33 19.04 14.28
N ASP A 267 14.71 18.88 15.55
CA ASP A 267 15.94 18.23 15.97
C ASP A 267 15.65 16.84 16.56
N MET A 268 16.47 15.83 16.23
CA MET A 268 16.25 14.46 16.71
C MET A 268 16.42 14.31 18.23
N ARG A 269 17.04 15.29 18.92
CA ARG A 269 17.07 15.37 20.40
C ARG A 269 15.68 15.57 21.00
N GLU A 270 14.78 16.20 20.25
CA GLU A 270 13.41 16.49 20.68
C GLU A 270 12.50 15.26 20.51
N VAL A 271 12.95 14.23 19.79
CA VAL A 271 12.13 13.05 19.48
C VAL A 271 12.27 11.98 20.58
N PRO A 272 11.16 11.57 21.23
CA PRO A 272 11.18 10.51 22.23
C PRO A 272 11.70 9.18 21.69
N ASN A 273 12.51 8.50 22.51
CA ASN A 273 13.09 7.18 22.22
C ASN A 273 12.07 6.13 21.78
N ALA A 274 10.89 6.15 22.38
CA ALA A 274 9.80 5.22 22.11
C ALA A 274 9.23 5.37 20.69
N LEU A 275 9.43 6.52 20.03
CA LEU A 275 8.97 6.76 18.66
C LEU A 275 10.00 6.35 17.61
N LEU A 276 11.23 6.04 18.01
CA LEU A 276 12.33 5.69 17.12
C LEU A 276 12.46 4.17 16.99
N THR A 277 12.66 3.68 15.77
CA THR A 277 13.06 2.28 15.52
C THR A 277 14.50 2.02 15.99
N PRO A 278 14.95 0.75 16.14
CA PRO A 278 16.35 0.46 16.51
C PRO A 278 17.38 1.11 15.59
N MET A 279 17.10 1.13 14.28
CA MET A 279 17.97 1.79 13.29
C MET A 279 18.01 3.31 13.51
N GLN A 280 16.86 3.93 13.78
CA GLN A 280 16.79 5.37 14.05
C GLN A 280 17.44 5.74 15.39
N ARG A 281 17.34 4.87 16.41
CA ARG A 281 18.07 5.03 17.68
C ARG A 281 19.57 4.95 17.46
N ARG A 282 20.06 3.95 16.72
CA ARG A 282 21.48 3.86 16.34
C ARG A 282 21.97 5.12 15.65
N VAL A 283 21.21 5.62 14.67
CA VAL A 283 21.53 6.88 13.97
C VAL A 283 21.60 8.04 14.95
N ARG A 284 20.59 8.19 15.81
CA ARG A 284 20.57 9.25 16.80
C ARG A 284 21.75 9.15 17.76
N ASP A 285 21.95 7.99 18.38
CA ASP A 285 22.95 7.82 19.45
C ASP A 285 24.37 8.01 18.93
N ALA A 286 24.68 7.49 17.74
CA ALA A 286 25.96 7.76 17.08
C ALA A 286 26.10 9.23 16.69
N SER A 287 25.08 9.85 16.08
CA SER A 287 25.13 11.25 15.69
C SER A 287 25.30 12.18 16.90
N LEU A 288 24.63 11.92 18.03
CA LEU A 288 24.72 12.72 19.25
C LEU A 288 26.02 12.51 20.02
N SER A 289 26.53 11.27 20.06
CA SER A 289 27.79 10.97 20.75
C SER A 289 29.03 11.33 19.93
N GLY A 290 28.88 11.50 18.61
CA GLY A 290 29.99 11.63 17.67
C GLY A 290 30.79 10.34 17.48
N GLN A 291 30.36 9.21 18.08
CA GLN A 291 31.06 7.93 17.99
C GLN A 291 30.40 7.02 16.95
N PRO A 292 31.19 6.33 16.11
CA PRO A 292 30.63 5.34 15.19
C PRO A 292 30.10 4.12 15.94
N TYR A 293 29.00 3.56 15.43
CA TYR A 293 28.57 2.22 15.75
C TYR A 293 29.27 1.24 14.83
N PHE A 294 29.98 0.26 15.39
CA PHE A 294 30.58 -0.82 14.62
C PHE A 294 30.54 -2.15 15.38
N ASP A 295 29.83 -3.12 14.83
CA ASP A 295 29.81 -4.52 15.27
C ASP A 295 30.82 -5.32 14.43
N ALA A 296 32.09 -5.26 14.84
CA ALA A 296 33.21 -5.87 14.12
C ALA A 296 33.11 -7.40 14.05
N GLU A 297 32.71 -8.05 15.14
CA GLU A 297 32.58 -9.50 15.20
C GLU A 297 31.42 -9.99 14.33
N GLY A 298 30.27 -9.32 14.40
CA GLY A 298 29.14 -9.61 13.51
C GLY A 298 29.48 -9.38 12.04
N ALA A 299 30.23 -8.33 11.70
CA ALA A 299 30.69 -8.08 10.32
C ALA A 299 31.61 -9.20 9.81
N ARG A 300 32.56 -9.65 10.64
CA ARG A 300 33.46 -10.75 10.33
C ARG A 300 32.70 -12.06 10.12
N GLN A 301 31.69 -12.34 10.94
CA GLN A 301 30.83 -13.52 10.81
C GLN A 301 30.00 -13.48 9.52
N ASP A 302 29.42 -12.33 9.16
CA ASP A 302 28.62 -12.18 7.95
C ASP A 302 29.45 -12.36 6.66
N LEU A 303 30.75 -12.01 6.70
CA LEU A 303 31.66 -12.08 5.55
C LEU A 303 32.46 -13.40 5.48
N ALA A 304 32.56 -14.16 6.56
CA ALA A 304 33.29 -15.43 6.62
C ALA A 304 32.90 -16.45 5.53
N PRO A 305 31.64 -16.56 5.09
CA PRO A 305 31.26 -17.48 4.00
C PRO A 305 31.85 -17.14 2.62
N TYR A 306 32.41 -15.95 2.45
CA TYR A 306 32.84 -15.41 1.15
C TYR A 306 34.35 -15.06 1.14
N PRO A 307 35.24 -16.07 1.18
CA PRO A 307 36.68 -15.84 1.24
C PRO A 307 37.23 -15.30 -0.09
N LEU A 308 38.44 -14.73 -0.03
CA LEU A 308 39.20 -14.36 -1.22
C LEU A 308 39.75 -15.60 -1.94
N PRO A 309 39.92 -15.55 -3.28
CA PRO A 309 39.73 -14.39 -4.16
C PRO A 309 38.26 -14.06 -4.43
N ALA A 310 37.95 -12.77 -4.60
CA ALA A 310 36.59 -12.28 -4.83
C ALA A 310 36.53 -11.16 -5.87
N TYR A 311 35.37 -11.01 -6.48
CA TYR A 311 35.04 -9.92 -7.41
C TYR A 311 34.21 -8.82 -6.73
N PHE A 312 34.33 -7.60 -7.22
CA PHE A 312 33.52 -6.44 -6.84
C PHE A 312 33.00 -5.80 -8.11
N LEU A 313 31.67 -5.78 -8.28
CA LEU A 313 31.02 -5.47 -9.54
C LEU A 313 30.03 -4.32 -9.39
N ASP A 314 30.00 -3.44 -10.38
CA ASP A 314 29.04 -2.32 -10.46
C ASP A 314 28.61 -2.09 -11.92
N PHE A 315 27.36 -1.69 -12.13
CA PHE A 315 26.79 -1.42 -13.45
C PHE A 315 26.30 0.02 -13.58
N GLU A 316 26.58 0.62 -14.74
CA GLU A 316 25.89 1.83 -15.18
C GLU A 316 24.85 1.49 -16.25
N THR A 317 23.66 2.06 -16.08
CA THR A 317 22.51 1.79 -16.94
C THR A 317 21.90 3.08 -17.46
N ILE A 318 21.28 2.99 -18.64
CA ILE A 318 20.46 4.04 -19.23
C ILE A 318 19.02 3.56 -19.35
N GLN A 319 18.07 4.49 -19.29
CA GLN A 319 16.68 4.23 -19.63
C GLN A 319 16.17 5.37 -20.51
N PHE A 320 15.32 5.03 -21.48
CA PHE A 320 14.71 6.01 -22.38
C PHE A 320 13.19 5.94 -22.23
N GLY A 321 12.53 7.10 -22.07
CA GLY A 321 11.07 7.14 -22.10
C GLY A 321 10.52 6.76 -23.47
N VAL A 322 11.20 7.18 -24.54
CA VAL A 322 10.97 6.71 -25.91
C VAL A 322 12.08 5.72 -26.29
N PRO A 323 11.78 4.43 -26.48
CA PRO A 323 12.80 3.42 -26.78
C PRO A 323 13.57 3.72 -28.07
N ARG A 324 14.88 3.46 -28.07
CA ARG A 324 15.76 3.73 -29.22
C ARG A 324 16.17 2.49 -30.01
N TRP A 325 16.15 1.33 -29.37
CA TRP A 325 16.63 0.07 -29.95
C TRP A 325 15.51 -0.95 -30.05
N ALA A 326 15.45 -1.67 -31.17
CA ALA A 326 14.40 -2.65 -31.40
C ALA A 326 14.40 -3.74 -30.31
N GLY A 327 13.21 -4.17 -29.90
CA GLY A 327 13.04 -5.15 -28.83
C GLY A 327 13.19 -4.58 -27.41
N THR A 328 13.31 -3.25 -27.24
CA THR A 328 13.32 -2.60 -25.93
C THR A 328 11.99 -1.92 -25.62
N ARG A 329 11.72 -1.70 -24.32
CA ARG A 329 10.47 -1.10 -23.81
C ARG A 329 10.69 0.28 -23.19
N PRO A 330 9.66 1.13 -23.10
CA PRO A 330 9.76 2.41 -22.42
C PRO A 330 10.26 2.27 -20.97
N PHE A 331 11.21 3.11 -20.59
CA PHE A 331 11.87 3.11 -19.29
C PHE A 331 12.53 1.79 -18.90
N GLN A 332 12.81 0.90 -19.87
CA GLN A 332 13.64 -0.26 -19.63
C GLN A 332 15.06 0.20 -19.28
N MET A 333 15.61 -0.33 -18.19
CA MET A 333 16.99 -0.06 -17.79
C MET A 333 17.92 -0.98 -18.58
N LEU A 334 18.88 -0.40 -19.28
CA LEU A 334 19.77 -1.07 -20.22
C LEU A 334 21.22 -0.79 -19.81
N PRO A 335 21.99 -1.82 -19.47
CA PRO A 335 23.37 -1.64 -19.04
C PRO A 335 24.27 -1.28 -20.22
N PHE A 336 25.08 -0.24 -20.05
CA PHE A 336 26.03 0.21 -21.07
C PHE A 336 27.49 0.18 -20.58
N GLN A 337 27.70 0.02 -19.28
CA GLN A 337 29.03 -0.03 -18.67
C GLN A 337 29.03 -0.88 -17.40
N PHE A 338 30.14 -1.60 -17.17
CA PHE A 338 30.44 -2.20 -15.88
C PHE A 338 31.88 -1.92 -15.46
N SER A 339 32.12 -1.92 -14.16
CA SER A 339 33.45 -1.98 -13.57
C SER A 339 33.58 -3.28 -12.76
N LEU A 340 34.76 -3.88 -12.77
CA LEU A 340 35.08 -5.09 -12.03
C LEU A 340 36.45 -4.98 -11.38
N HIS A 341 36.48 -4.96 -10.05
CA HIS A 341 37.71 -5.18 -9.29
C HIS A 341 37.80 -6.65 -8.88
N ARG A 342 38.99 -7.23 -8.92
CA ARG A 342 39.30 -8.57 -8.40
C ARG A 342 40.36 -8.44 -7.33
N LEU A 343 40.03 -8.89 -6.12
CA LEU A 343 40.95 -8.96 -4.99
C LEU A 343 41.38 -10.42 -4.81
N ASP A 344 42.68 -10.69 -4.90
CA ASP A 344 43.20 -12.05 -4.74
C ASP A 344 43.45 -12.44 -3.28
N ALA A 345 43.87 -13.69 -3.04
CA ALA A 345 44.12 -14.21 -1.70
C ALA A 345 45.32 -13.53 -0.98
N GLN A 346 46.20 -12.86 -1.73
CA GLN A 346 47.35 -12.11 -1.23
C GLN A 346 46.98 -10.64 -0.94
N GLY A 347 45.79 -10.20 -1.35
CA GLY A 347 45.31 -8.83 -1.20
C GLY A 347 45.67 -7.91 -2.37
N GLU A 348 46.19 -8.45 -3.47
CA GLU A 348 46.48 -7.70 -4.69
C GLU A 348 45.18 -7.41 -5.44
N LEU A 349 45.07 -6.15 -5.90
CA LEU A 349 43.87 -5.63 -6.54
C LEU A 349 44.12 -5.44 -8.04
N THR A 350 43.30 -6.07 -8.85
CA THR A 350 43.29 -5.89 -10.31
C THR A 350 41.94 -5.34 -10.77
N HIS A 351 41.92 -4.66 -11.92
CA HIS A 351 40.74 -3.99 -12.44
C HIS A 351 40.54 -4.26 -13.93
N CYS A 352 39.29 -4.45 -14.33
CA CYS A 352 38.86 -4.37 -15.72
C CYS A 352 37.48 -3.70 -15.82
N ALA A 353 37.11 -3.26 -17.03
CA ALA A 353 35.85 -2.58 -17.28
C ALA A 353 35.34 -2.80 -18.71
N PHE A 354 34.06 -2.53 -18.91
CA PHE A 354 33.42 -2.43 -20.23
C PHE A 354 32.68 -1.10 -20.31
N LEU A 355 32.72 -0.45 -21.48
CA LEU A 355 31.97 0.78 -21.77
C LEU A 355 31.70 0.86 -23.27
N ASP A 356 30.43 1.01 -23.66
CA ASP A 356 30.03 1.20 -25.06
C ASP A 356 29.38 2.57 -25.28
N LEU A 357 30.05 3.46 -26.01
CA LEU A 357 29.56 4.78 -26.39
C LEU A 357 29.22 4.88 -27.88
N SER A 358 29.05 3.76 -28.59
CA SER A 358 28.85 3.76 -30.05
C SER A 358 27.52 4.38 -30.48
N GLY A 359 26.50 4.33 -29.62
CA GLY A 359 25.12 4.71 -29.92
C GLY A 359 24.25 3.54 -30.41
N ASN A 360 24.88 2.38 -30.69
CA ASN A 360 24.15 1.12 -30.90
C ASN A 360 23.68 0.55 -29.56
N ASP A 361 22.86 -0.51 -29.62
CA ASP A 361 22.45 -1.23 -28.42
C ASP A 361 23.64 -1.94 -27.76
N PRO A 362 24.04 -1.53 -26.54
CA PRO A 362 25.24 -2.07 -25.89
C PRO A 362 25.00 -3.45 -25.27
N SER A 363 23.75 -3.89 -25.14
CA SER A 363 23.35 -4.97 -24.22
C SER A 363 24.00 -6.31 -24.54
N ALA A 364 24.15 -6.64 -25.83
CA ALA A 364 24.75 -7.91 -26.25
C ALA A 364 26.27 -7.95 -26.00
N ALA A 365 26.97 -6.86 -26.34
CA ALA A 365 28.40 -6.73 -26.11
C ALA A 365 28.71 -6.67 -24.61
N PHE A 366 27.89 -5.94 -23.85
CA PHE A 366 27.94 -5.89 -22.40
C PHE A 366 27.81 -7.30 -21.79
N ALA A 367 26.78 -8.06 -22.18
CA ALA A 367 26.52 -9.40 -21.66
C ALA A 367 27.68 -10.37 -21.95
N ALA A 368 28.22 -10.34 -23.16
CA ALA A 368 29.35 -11.18 -23.55
C ALA A 368 30.62 -10.83 -22.77
N ALA A 369 30.95 -9.54 -22.65
CA ALA A 369 32.11 -9.06 -21.91
C ALA A 369 32.00 -9.41 -20.42
N LEU A 370 30.81 -9.27 -19.82
CA LEU A 370 30.57 -9.61 -18.42
C LEU A 370 30.70 -11.12 -18.16
N ALA A 371 30.12 -11.95 -19.04
CA ALA A 371 30.24 -13.40 -18.95
C ALA A 371 31.70 -13.86 -19.00
N GLN A 372 32.53 -13.21 -19.82
CA GLN A 372 33.96 -13.47 -19.90
C GLN A 372 34.71 -12.97 -18.65
N ALA A 373 34.44 -11.76 -18.20
CA ALA A 373 35.14 -11.13 -17.07
C ALA A 373 34.89 -11.86 -15.74
N CYS A 374 33.70 -12.44 -15.56
CA CYS A 374 33.31 -13.17 -14.35
C CYS A 374 33.30 -14.70 -14.54
N ALA A 375 34.12 -15.24 -15.45
CA ALA A 375 34.13 -16.68 -15.76
C ALA A 375 34.61 -17.57 -14.60
N GLU A 376 35.50 -17.07 -13.73
CA GLU A 376 35.91 -17.81 -12.54
C GLU A 376 34.75 -17.88 -11.52
N PRO A 377 34.52 -19.03 -10.86
CA PRO A 377 33.41 -19.24 -9.93
C PRO A 377 33.67 -18.63 -8.54
N LEU A 378 34.04 -17.35 -8.50
CA LEU A 378 34.32 -16.60 -7.27
C LEU A 378 33.08 -15.88 -6.73
N PRO A 379 32.99 -15.56 -5.43
CA PRO A 379 31.95 -14.66 -4.92
C PRO A 379 32.04 -13.29 -5.59
N ILE A 380 30.88 -12.67 -5.85
CA ILE A 380 30.78 -11.38 -6.51
C ILE A 380 30.08 -10.39 -5.58
N PHE A 381 30.86 -9.53 -4.93
CA PHE A 381 30.32 -8.46 -4.11
C PHE A 381 29.74 -7.35 -4.98
N VAL A 382 28.56 -6.91 -4.59
CA VAL A 382 27.83 -5.77 -5.17
C VAL A 382 27.25 -4.95 -4.03
N TYR A 383 26.84 -3.71 -4.30
CA TYR A 383 26.27 -2.83 -3.29
C TYR A 383 24.81 -2.50 -3.64
N ASN A 384 23.88 -3.38 -3.21
CA ASN A 384 22.47 -3.50 -3.63
C ASN A 384 22.19 -4.57 -4.71
N ALA A 385 22.43 -5.84 -4.39
CA ALA A 385 22.38 -6.97 -5.34
C ALA A 385 21.04 -7.14 -6.09
N GLY A 386 19.95 -6.60 -5.56
CA GLY A 386 18.66 -6.60 -6.26
C GLY A 386 18.72 -5.86 -7.61
N PHE A 387 19.55 -4.83 -7.74
CA PHE A 387 19.68 -4.07 -8.98
C PHE A 387 20.45 -4.85 -10.05
N GLU A 388 21.69 -5.26 -9.77
CA GLU A 388 22.53 -6.01 -10.70
C GLU A 388 21.90 -7.37 -11.02
N GLY A 389 21.32 -8.05 -10.02
CA GLY A 389 20.62 -9.30 -10.20
C GLY A 389 19.42 -9.18 -11.17
N THR A 390 18.62 -8.12 -11.05
CA THR A 390 17.53 -7.87 -12.00
C THR A 390 18.06 -7.66 -13.42
N ARG A 391 19.14 -6.90 -13.58
CA ARG A 391 19.77 -6.67 -14.91
C ARG A 391 20.31 -7.96 -15.52
N LEU A 392 20.95 -8.82 -14.73
CA LEU A 392 21.42 -10.13 -15.20
C LEU A 392 20.28 -11.03 -15.68
N ASN A 393 19.17 -11.08 -14.94
CA ASN A 393 17.99 -11.86 -15.34
C ASN A 393 17.37 -11.34 -16.64
N GLU A 394 17.24 -10.02 -16.79
CA GLU A 394 16.71 -9.41 -18.02
C GLU A 394 17.63 -9.66 -19.23
N LEU A 395 18.95 -9.56 -19.05
CA LEU A 395 19.92 -9.89 -20.10
C LEU A 395 19.85 -11.39 -20.46
N ALA A 396 19.70 -12.27 -19.49
CA ALA A 396 19.56 -13.72 -19.72
C ALA A 396 18.30 -14.05 -20.53
N GLN A 397 17.18 -13.39 -20.24
CA GLN A 397 15.95 -13.53 -21.02
C GLN A 397 16.11 -12.99 -22.44
N ARG A 398 16.81 -11.86 -22.61
CA ARG A 398 17.02 -11.22 -23.91
C ARG A 398 18.01 -11.97 -24.80
N PHE A 399 19.01 -12.62 -24.21
CA PHE A 399 20.08 -13.34 -24.91
C PHE A 399 20.18 -14.81 -24.45
N PRO A 400 19.31 -15.71 -24.95
CA PRO A 400 19.24 -17.10 -24.48
C PRO A 400 20.56 -17.88 -24.57
N LEU A 401 21.41 -17.58 -25.57
CA LEU A 401 22.72 -18.22 -25.73
C LEU A 401 23.70 -17.89 -24.59
N MET A 402 23.51 -16.78 -23.88
CA MET A 402 24.36 -16.35 -22.76
C MET A 402 23.66 -16.56 -21.39
N ALA A 403 22.40 -17.02 -21.39
CA ALA A 403 21.57 -17.09 -20.19
C ALA A 403 22.21 -17.92 -19.07
N GLN A 404 22.78 -19.08 -19.40
CA GLN A 404 23.44 -19.93 -18.41
C GLN A 404 24.60 -19.23 -17.70
N ALA A 405 25.44 -18.52 -18.45
CA ALA A 405 26.58 -17.79 -17.88
C ALA A 405 26.12 -16.62 -17.00
N LEU A 406 25.14 -15.85 -17.46
CA LEU A 406 24.59 -14.70 -16.72
C LEU A 406 23.87 -15.13 -15.44
N LEU A 407 23.10 -16.22 -15.48
CA LEU A 407 22.44 -16.79 -14.30
C LEU A 407 23.44 -17.39 -13.31
N ALA A 408 24.57 -17.93 -13.79
CA ALA A 408 25.66 -18.37 -12.92
C ALA A 408 26.37 -17.20 -12.22
N ILE A 409 26.47 -16.02 -12.86
CA ILE A 409 26.92 -14.78 -12.21
C ILE A 409 25.89 -14.35 -11.15
N HIS A 410 24.61 -14.34 -11.51
CA HIS A 410 23.51 -13.99 -10.59
C HIS A 410 23.53 -14.82 -9.31
N GLY A 411 23.73 -16.15 -9.43
CA GLY A 411 23.77 -17.07 -8.30
C GLY A 411 24.94 -16.86 -7.32
N ARG A 412 25.93 -16.02 -7.67
CA ARG A 412 27.12 -15.74 -6.86
C ARG A 412 27.17 -14.33 -6.27
N LEU A 413 26.11 -13.54 -6.48
CA LEU A 413 26.05 -12.17 -5.96
C LEU A 413 25.97 -12.16 -4.43
N VAL A 414 26.76 -11.28 -3.81
CA VAL A 414 26.81 -11.05 -2.38
C VAL A 414 26.59 -9.56 -2.12
N ASP A 415 25.54 -9.22 -1.37
CA ASP A 415 25.17 -7.82 -1.14
C ASP A 415 25.87 -7.23 0.10
N LEU A 416 26.75 -6.26 -0.11
CA LEU A 416 27.43 -5.54 0.98
C LEU A 416 26.51 -4.56 1.71
N LEU A 417 25.43 -4.08 1.09
CA LEU A 417 24.59 -3.04 1.67
C LEU A 417 23.84 -3.51 2.94
N PRO A 418 23.20 -4.69 2.99
CA PRO A 418 22.61 -5.23 4.22
C PRO A 418 23.62 -5.44 5.35
N ILE A 419 24.83 -5.94 5.03
CA ILE A 419 25.91 -6.15 5.99
C ILE A 419 26.35 -4.80 6.57
N THR A 420 26.72 -3.85 5.71
CA THR A 420 27.10 -2.49 6.10
C THR A 420 26.02 -1.84 6.96
N ARG A 421 24.75 -1.93 6.54
CA ARG A 421 23.62 -1.33 7.24
C ARG A 421 23.41 -1.91 8.64
N THR A 422 23.63 -3.21 8.79
CA THR A 422 23.43 -3.90 10.06
C THR A 422 24.58 -3.66 11.02
N ARG A 423 25.82 -3.66 10.51
CA ARG A 423 27.04 -3.71 11.31
C ARG A 423 27.73 -2.36 11.51
N TYR A 424 27.46 -1.36 10.68
CA TYR A 424 28.20 -0.11 10.69
C TYR A 424 27.31 1.14 10.56
N TYR A 425 27.61 2.17 11.34
CA TYR A 425 27.10 3.53 11.13
C TYR A 425 28.05 4.58 11.68
N HIS A 426 28.35 5.61 10.89
CA HIS A 426 29.17 6.76 11.28
C HIS A 426 28.34 8.07 11.28
N PRO A 427 28.58 9.02 12.20
CA PRO A 427 27.83 10.28 12.25
C PRO A 427 27.78 11.06 10.92
N LEU A 428 28.88 11.04 10.17
CA LEU A 428 28.99 11.69 8.85
C LEU A 428 28.10 11.06 7.77
N GLN A 429 27.57 9.85 7.97
CA GLN A 429 26.61 9.24 7.05
C GLN A 429 25.24 9.93 7.06
N ARG A 430 24.92 10.68 8.12
CA ARG A 430 23.70 11.49 8.24
C ARG A 430 22.41 10.72 7.88
N GLY A 431 22.33 9.47 8.35
CA GLY A 431 21.19 8.59 8.10
C GLY A 431 21.18 7.80 6.79
N SER A 432 22.21 7.94 5.94
CA SER A 432 22.28 7.26 4.65
C SER A 432 23.32 6.16 4.63
N TRP A 433 22.96 5.00 4.07
CA TRP A 433 23.87 3.91 3.74
C TRP A 433 24.10 3.80 2.23
N SER A 434 23.94 4.88 1.47
CA SER A 434 24.50 4.89 0.12
C SER A 434 26.02 4.79 0.21
N ILE A 435 26.66 4.06 -0.70
CA ILE A 435 28.12 3.91 -0.72
C ILE A 435 28.85 5.26 -0.72
N LYS A 436 28.27 6.30 -1.33
CA LYS A 436 28.79 7.68 -1.35
C LYS A 436 28.83 8.40 -0.01
N GLN A 437 28.03 7.94 0.96
CA GLN A 437 28.00 8.46 2.33
C GLN A 437 28.81 7.57 3.28
N VAL A 438 28.98 6.30 2.94
CA VAL A 438 29.80 5.34 3.71
C VAL A 438 31.28 5.48 3.38
N LEU A 439 31.65 5.58 2.10
CA LEU A 439 33.04 5.60 1.65
C LEU A 439 33.88 6.68 2.35
N PRO A 440 33.43 7.96 2.46
CA PRO A 440 34.23 8.99 3.10
C PRO A 440 34.54 8.73 4.58
N THR A 441 33.78 7.84 5.24
CA THR A 441 33.96 7.52 6.66
C THR A 441 34.90 6.35 6.88
N LEU A 442 35.23 5.59 5.83
CA LEU A 442 36.14 4.44 5.86
C LEU A 442 37.45 4.73 5.09
N ALA A 443 37.35 5.47 3.98
CA ALA A 443 38.49 5.86 3.14
C ALA A 443 38.37 7.34 2.73
N PRO A 444 38.76 8.29 3.61
CA PRO A 444 38.59 9.73 3.38
C PRO A 444 39.29 10.29 2.13
N ASN A 445 40.28 9.56 1.61
CA ASN A 445 41.03 9.92 0.41
C ASN A 445 40.31 9.51 -0.89
N ALA A 446 39.37 8.55 -0.83
CA ALA A 446 38.58 8.10 -1.96
C ALA A 446 37.32 8.96 -2.07
N ARG A 447 37.36 9.99 -2.92
CA ARG A 447 36.33 11.04 -2.94
C ARG A 447 35.71 11.25 -4.32
N TYR A 448 34.38 11.12 -4.40
CA TYR A 448 33.61 11.40 -5.61
C TYR A 448 33.66 12.87 -6.03
N ASP A 449 33.77 13.81 -5.08
CA ASP A 449 33.82 15.25 -5.39
C ASP A 449 35.12 15.69 -6.06
N ALA A 450 36.17 14.87 -5.98
CA ALA A 450 37.44 15.06 -6.68
C ALA A 450 37.38 14.61 -8.15
N LEU A 451 36.35 13.86 -8.57
CA LEU A 451 36.23 13.41 -9.96
C LEU A 451 35.91 14.62 -10.88
N PRO A 452 36.59 14.73 -12.04
CA PRO A 452 36.19 15.66 -13.08
C PRO A 452 34.93 15.12 -13.78
N GLY A 453 33.96 16.00 -14.04
CA GLY A 453 32.74 15.61 -14.78
C GLY A 453 31.79 14.75 -13.94
N VAL A 454 31.66 13.47 -14.29
CA VAL A 454 30.67 12.53 -13.73
C VAL A 454 30.95 12.19 -12.26
N ARG A 455 29.94 12.38 -11.40
CA ARG A 455 30.02 12.15 -9.94
C ARG A 455 28.85 11.35 -9.38
N ASP A 456 27.80 11.16 -10.18
CA ASP A 456 26.68 10.32 -9.83
C ASP A 456 25.99 9.68 -11.03
N GLY A 457 25.14 8.69 -10.77
CA GLY A 457 24.45 7.93 -11.80
C GLY A 457 23.53 8.78 -12.68
N SER A 458 22.95 9.88 -12.17
CA SER A 458 22.17 10.79 -13.03
C SER A 458 23.09 11.51 -14.01
N MET A 459 24.25 11.99 -13.54
CA MET A 459 25.28 12.56 -14.42
C MET A 459 25.85 11.52 -15.39
N ALA A 460 26.00 10.26 -15.00
CA ALA A 460 26.47 9.18 -15.86
C ALA A 460 25.50 8.93 -17.02
N MET A 461 24.19 8.89 -16.74
CA MET A 461 23.15 8.80 -17.77
C MET A 461 23.17 10.00 -18.73
N GLU A 462 23.34 11.21 -18.21
CA GLU A 462 23.41 12.43 -19.04
C GLU A 462 24.64 12.46 -19.93
N ALA A 463 25.80 12.13 -19.36
CA ALA A 463 27.06 12.02 -20.08
C ALA A 463 26.97 10.92 -21.16
N TYR A 464 26.31 9.79 -20.86
CA TYR A 464 26.04 8.75 -21.84
C TYR A 464 25.19 9.28 -23.01
N VAL A 465 24.08 9.95 -22.72
CA VAL A 465 23.20 10.56 -23.75
C VAL A 465 23.95 11.58 -24.61
N GLU A 466 24.81 12.40 -23.99
CA GLU A 466 25.70 13.32 -24.71
C GLU A 466 26.69 12.55 -25.60
N ALA A 467 27.37 11.53 -25.08
CA ALA A 467 28.41 10.79 -25.79
C ALA A 467 27.90 10.00 -27.00
N ILE A 468 26.66 9.50 -26.96
CA ILE A 468 26.04 8.81 -28.09
C ILE A 468 25.38 9.75 -29.09
N SER A 469 25.31 11.06 -28.80
CA SER A 469 24.75 12.03 -29.75
C SER A 469 25.65 12.15 -30.99
N PRO A 470 25.09 12.15 -32.21
CA PRO A 470 25.84 12.38 -33.43
C PRO A 470 26.54 13.75 -33.49
N THR A 471 26.04 14.72 -32.71
CA THR A 471 26.57 16.09 -32.68
C THR A 471 27.75 16.27 -31.73
N THR A 472 28.10 15.25 -30.95
CA THR A 472 29.16 15.35 -29.94
C THR A 472 30.53 15.21 -30.59
N THR A 473 31.42 16.15 -30.29
CA THR A 473 32.78 16.16 -30.85
C THR A 473 33.59 14.98 -30.33
N ALA A 474 34.54 14.49 -31.13
CA ALA A 474 35.42 13.39 -30.73
C ALA A 474 36.20 13.70 -29.43
N GLN A 475 36.64 14.95 -29.26
CA GLN A 475 37.31 15.40 -28.04
C GLN A 475 36.39 15.33 -26.82
N ARG A 476 35.13 15.80 -26.93
CA ARG A 476 34.18 15.75 -25.83
C ARG A 476 33.79 14.31 -25.48
N LYS A 477 33.60 13.46 -26.49
CA LYS A 477 33.34 12.02 -26.31
C LYS A 477 34.50 11.32 -25.60
N ALA A 478 35.74 11.64 -25.93
CA ALA A 478 36.93 11.10 -25.25
C ALA A 478 37.02 11.56 -23.79
N ALA A 479 36.66 12.82 -23.49
CA ALA A 479 36.57 13.31 -22.12
C ALA A 479 35.51 12.53 -21.33
N ILE A 480 34.28 12.42 -21.85
CA ILE A 480 33.19 11.67 -21.22
C ILE A 480 33.58 10.20 -20.97
N HIS A 481 34.27 9.57 -21.92
CA HIS A 481 34.77 8.20 -21.77
C HIS A 481 35.67 8.06 -20.53
N GLY A 482 36.61 8.99 -20.33
CA GLY A 482 37.46 9.00 -19.13
C GLY A 482 36.68 9.27 -17.84
N GLU A 483 35.73 10.21 -17.88
CA GLU A 483 34.87 10.57 -16.73
C GLU A 483 34.02 9.38 -16.27
N LEU A 484 33.36 8.66 -17.20
CA LEU A 484 32.54 7.49 -16.92
C LEU A 484 33.35 6.32 -16.36
N LEU A 485 34.53 6.03 -16.94
CA LEU A 485 35.40 4.97 -16.44
C LEU A 485 35.89 5.25 -15.02
N ALA A 486 36.33 6.49 -14.74
CA ALA A 486 36.83 6.87 -13.43
C ALA A 486 35.74 6.79 -12.35
N TYR A 487 34.52 7.20 -12.68
CA TYR A 487 33.37 7.15 -11.76
C TYR A 487 32.99 5.71 -11.38
N CYS A 488 32.74 4.84 -12.37
CA CYS A 488 32.34 3.45 -12.11
C CYS A 488 33.48 2.62 -11.48
N ALA A 489 34.74 2.93 -11.80
CA ALA A 489 35.90 2.35 -11.11
C ALA A 489 35.91 2.73 -9.62
N LEU A 490 35.58 3.97 -9.28
CA LEU A 490 35.50 4.41 -7.89
C LEU A 490 34.39 3.69 -7.12
N ASP A 491 33.24 3.39 -7.75
CA ASP A 491 32.15 2.65 -7.09
C ASP A 491 32.59 1.23 -6.67
N THR A 492 33.24 0.48 -7.57
CA THR A 492 33.78 -0.84 -7.21
C THR A 492 34.97 -0.78 -6.23
N LEU A 493 35.85 0.22 -6.35
CA LEU A 493 36.91 0.46 -5.35
C LEU A 493 36.31 0.76 -3.97
N ALA A 494 35.22 1.51 -3.92
CA ALA A 494 34.53 1.80 -2.67
C ALA A 494 34.00 0.52 -2.01
N MET A 495 33.51 -0.45 -2.79
CA MET A 495 33.08 -1.75 -2.27
C MET A 495 34.26 -2.54 -1.70
N VAL A 496 35.42 -2.50 -2.34
CA VAL A 496 36.66 -3.10 -1.84
C VAL A 496 37.03 -2.50 -0.49
N GLU A 497 37.00 -1.17 -0.37
CA GLU A 497 37.32 -0.47 0.89
C GLU A 497 36.31 -0.78 2.01
N VAL A 498 35.02 -0.83 1.69
CA VAL A 498 33.98 -1.26 2.64
C VAL A 498 34.25 -2.69 3.10
N TRP A 499 34.50 -3.62 2.18
CA TRP A 499 34.77 -5.02 2.52
C TRP A 499 36.04 -5.17 3.37
N ARG A 500 37.12 -4.47 3.04
CA ARG A 500 38.39 -4.49 3.80
C ARG A 500 38.17 -4.06 5.24
N ASN A 501 37.51 -2.92 5.45
CA ASN A 501 37.25 -2.37 6.77
C ASN A 501 36.34 -3.29 7.61
N LEU A 502 35.28 -3.83 7.01
CA LEU A 502 34.36 -4.74 7.69
C LEU A 502 35.02 -6.09 8.02
N SER A 503 35.91 -6.60 7.16
CA SER A 503 36.57 -7.90 7.35
C SER A 503 37.70 -7.87 8.37
N GLN A 504 38.44 -6.75 8.45
CA GLN A 504 39.63 -6.63 9.32
C GLN A 504 39.29 -6.19 10.75
N GLY A 505 38.04 -5.80 11.02
CA GLY A 505 37.60 -5.38 12.35
C GLY A 505 38.29 -4.12 12.89
N GLN A 506 38.90 -3.31 12.03
CA GLN A 506 39.52 -2.05 12.47
C GLN A 506 38.42 -1.02 12.78
N PRO A 507 38.38 -0.43 14.00
CA PRO A 507 37.55 0.73 14.22
C PRO A 507 38.06 1.86 13.30
N PRO A 508 37.19 2.51 12.51
CA PRO A 508 37.64 3.54 11.59
C PRO A 508 38.29 4.69 12.38
N PRO A 509 39.29 5.38 11.81
CA PRO A 509 39.92 6.52 12.45
C PRO A 509 38.84 7.56 12.76
N ASN A 510 38.75 7.99 14.01
CA ASN A 510 37.85 9.06 14.39
C ASN A 510 38.34 10.35 13.70
N PRO A 511 37.61 10.92 12.72
CA PRO A 511 38.01 12.21 12.19
C PRO A 511 37.87 13.20 13.34
N SER A 512 38.98 13.84 13.70
CA SER A 512 39.07 14.85 14.75
C SER A 512 38.12 16.01 14.45
N ILE A 513 36.86 15.88 14.88
CA ILE A 513 35.97 16.99 15.14
C ILE A 513 36.44 17.54 16.46
N THR A 514 36.94 18.77 16.48
CA THR A 514 37.23 19.53 17.70
C THR A 514 35.94 20.13 18.25
N PRO A 515 35.49 19.78 19.48
CA PRO A 515 34.57 20.61 20.23
C PRO A 515 35.26 21.19 21.46
N SER A 516 35.00 22.47 21.73
CA SER A 516 35.40 23.20 22.95
C SER A 516 34.74 22.59 24.21
N PRO A 517 35.28 22.79 25.43
CA PRO A 517 35.07 21.86 26.54
C PRO A 517 33.98 22.25 27.57
N SER A 518 33.44 21.19 28.20
CA SER A 518 32.92 21.08 29.59
C SER A 518 31.43 21.40 29.89
N PRO A 519 30.84 20.91 31.01
CA PRO A 519 31.31 19.90 31.97
C PRO A 519 30.34 18.71 32.23
N THR A 520 30.97 17.66 32.75
CA THR A 520 30.50 16.39 33.31
C THR A 520 29.47 16.47 34.43
N LYS A 521 28.61 15.43 34.54
CA LYS A 521 28.06 14.93 35.81
C LYS A 521 28.05 13.41 35.84
N GLU A 522 28.74 12.86 36.83
CA GLU A 522 28.72 11.45 37.22
C GLU A 522 27.39 11.07 37.89
N TYR A 523 26.93 9.84 37.68
CA TYR A 523 25.96 9.19 38.55
C TYR A 523 26.39 7.75 38.84
N THR A 524 26.44 7.45 40.14
CA THR A 524 26.87 6.21 40.79
C THR A 524 25.85 5.09 40.59
N MET A 525 26.30 3.90 40.16
CA MET A 525 25.50 2.67 40.10
C MET A 525 25.68 1.84 41.38
N LEU A 526 24.57 1.47 42.02
CA LEU A 526 24.50 0.43 43.03
C LEU A 526 24.25 -0.93 42.36
N THR A 527 25.01 -1.92 42.79
CA THR A 527 24.94 -3.32 42.40
C THR A 527 23.84 -4.08 43.15
N GLN A 528 23.20 -5.08 42.52
CA GLN A 528 23.37 -6.50 42.87
C GLN A 528 22.38 -7.45 42.16
N ALA A 529 22.96 -8.60 41.75
CA ALA A 529 22.42 -9.96 41.61
C ALA A 529 21.58 -10.37 40.38
N GLU A 530 22.18 -11.25 39.57
CA GLU A 530 21.60 -12.02 38.44
C GLU A 530 20.69 -13.19 38.88
N PRO A 531 19.98 -13.83 37.92
CA PRO A 531 20.54 -15.07 37.37
C PRO A 531 20.46 -15.19 35.82
N THR A 532 21.62 -15.48 35.20
CA THR A 532 21.91 -16.21 33.93
C THR A 532 21.27 -15.78 32.59
N PRO A 533 22.03 -15.87 31.48
CA PRO A 533 21.94 -14.95 30.36
C PRO A 533 20.80 -15.31 29.41
N GLN A 534 19.76 -14.46 29.36
CA GLN A 534 18.96 -14.35 28.15
C GLN A 534 19.89 -13.90 27.03
N ASP A 535 19.90 -14.61 25.89
CA ASP A 535 20.52 -14.09 24.68
C ASP A 535 19.91 -12.70 24.41
N PRO A 536 20.67 -11.60 24.61
CA PRO A 536 20.12 -10.26 24.48
C PRO A 536 19.63 -10.02 23.06
N PHE A 537 20.20 -10.71 22.07
CA PHE A 537 19.77 -10.63 20.69
C PHE A 537 18.41 -11.31 20.48
N PHE A 538 18.22 -12.55 20.94
CA PHE A 538 16.94 -13.26 20.76
C PHE A 538 15.79 -12.55 21.49
N ALA A 539 16.03 -12.03 22.70
CA ALA A 539 15.05 -11.22 23.42
C ALA A 539 14.71 -9.91 22.69
N GLN A 540 15.71 -9.20 22.17
CA GLN A 540 15.50 -7.97 21.39
C GLN A 540 14.84 -8.23 20.03
N LEU A 541 15.15 -9.36 19.38
CA LEU A 541 14.50 -9.80 18.15
C LEU A 541 13.03 -10.09 18.39
N MET A 542 12.70 -10.86 19.44
CA MET A 542 11.33 -11.16 19.79
C MET A 542 10.54 -9.90 20.17
N GLN A 543 11.15 -8.98 20.93
CA GLN A 543 10.55 -7.68 21.21
C GLN A 543 10.29 -6.88 19.92
N HIS A 544 11.26 -6.83 19.00
CA HIS A 544 11.12 -6.12 17.72
C HIS A 544 10.00 -6.69 16.85
N LEU A 545 9.84 -8.02 16.83
CA LEU A 545 8.76 -8.69 16.11
C LEU A 545 7.40 -8.43 16.75
N MET A 546 7.31 -8.44 18.09
CA MET A 546 6.08 -8.14 18.81
C MET A 546 5.64 -6.67 18.67
N ASP A 547 6.59 -5.72 18.57
CA ASP A 547 6.27 -4.30 18.30
C ASP A 547 5.51 -4.12 16.96
N GLY A 548 5.69 -5.04 16.02
CA GLY A 548 4.95 -5.09 14.75
C GLY A 548 3.44 -5.21 14.90
N THR A 549 2.94 -5.73 16.03
CA THR A 549 1.49 -5.90 16.31
C THR A 549 0.73 -4.57 16.35
N MET A 550 1.45 -3.48 16.62
CA MET A 550 0.93 -2.11 16.70
C MET A 550 1.06 -1.34 15.38
N ILE A 551 1.62 -1.95 14.33
CA ILE A 551 1.92 -1.30 13.04
C ILE A 551 0.91 -1.73 11.97
N PRO A 552 0.11 -0.81 11.39
CA PRO A 552 -0.85 -1.16 10.35
C PRO A 552 -0.20 -1.87 9.17
N LYS A 553 -0.84 -2.94 8.68
CA LYS A 553 -0.43 -3.78 7.55
C LYS A 553 0.83 -4.64 7.77
N VAL A 554 1.46 -4.61 8.95
CA VAL A 554 2.48 -5.62 9.31
C VAL A 554 1.78 -6.93 9.64
N GLN A 555 2.24 -8.02 9.02
CA GLN A 555 1.70 -9.36 9.24
C GLN A 555 2.58 -10.11 10.23
N VAL A 556 2.40 -9.83 11.53
CA VAL A 556 3.19 -10.45 12.61
C VAL A 556 3.14 -11.98 12.52
N GLU A 557 1.97 -12.55 12.18
CA GLU A 557 1.77 -13.99 11.91
C GLU A 557 2.86 -14.56 10.98
N ARG A 558 3.19 -13.86 9.88
CA ARG A 558 4.18 -14.31 8.89
C ARG A 558 5.63 -14.18 9.34
N SER A 559 5.90 -13.31 10.31
CA SER A 559 7.26 -13.14 10.86
C SER A 559 7.52 -14.08 12.03
N ILE A 560 6.50 -14.36 12.84
CA ILE A 560 6.64 -15.23 14.02
C ILE A 560 6.39 -16.70 13.70
N GLY A 561 5.58 -17.00 12.68
CA GLY A 561 5.22 -18.35 12.27
C GLY A 561 6.44 -19.26 12.10
N PRO A 562 7.45 -18.87 11.30
CA PRO A 562 8.67 -19.68 11.15
C PRO A 562 9.42 -19.91 12.47
N ILE A 563 9.40 -18.94 13.40
CA ILE A 563 10.11 -19.01 14.68
C ILE A 563 9.39 -19.94 15.65
N ILE A 564 8.07 -19.79 15.81
CA ILE A 564 7.31 -20.70 16.67
C ILE A 564 7.26 -22.11 16.09
N GLY A 565 7.10 -22.23 14.77
CA GLY A 565 7.07 -23.52 14.06
C GLY A 565 8.30 -24.38 14.31
N PHE A 566 9.45 -23.75 14.60
CA PHE A 566 10.67 -24.45 14.99
C PHE A 566 10.51 -25.24 16.29
N PHE A 567 9.83 -24.68 17.30
CA PHE A 567 9.63 -25.29 18.62
C PHE A 567 8.29 -26.03 18.78
N LEU A 568 7.37 -25.80 17.84
CA LEU A 568 5.96 -26.17 17.98
C LEU A 568 5.71 -27.69 18.13
N PRO A 569 6.41 -28.60 17.42
CA PRO A 569 6.21 -30.04 17.60
C PRO A 569 6.47 -30.51 19.03
N ASP A 570 7.57 -30.05 19.65
CA ASP A 570 7.91 -30.39 21.04
C ASP A 570 6.93 -29.75 22.04
N ALA A 571 6.51 -28.51 21.77
CA ALA A 571 5.55 -27.81 22.60
C ALA A 571 4.18 -28.50 22.60
N LEU A 572 3.66 -28.87 21.42
CA LEU A 572 2.39 -29.58 21.30
C LEU A 572 2.47 -31.02 21.82
N SER A 573 3.59 -31.72 21.59
CA SER A 573 3.83 -33.04 22.18
C SER A 573 3.74 -33.00 23.71
N THR A 574 4.29 -31.96 24.31
CA THR A 574 4.25 -31.75 25.77
C THR A 574 2.85 -31.40 26.27
N VAL A 575 2.15 -30.47 25.60
CA VAL A 575 0.81 -29.99 26.01
C VAL A 575 -0.25 -31.06 25.85
N LEU A 576 -0.21 -31.81 24.74
CA LEU A 576 -1.19 -32.85 24.44
C LEU A 576 -0.82 -34.20 25.08
N GLY A 577 0.43 -34.38 25.52
CA GLY A 577 0.93 -35.68 25.98
C GLY A 577 1.01 -36.70 24.85
N GLU A 578 1.32 -36.25 23.63
CA GLU A 578 1.31 -37.03 22.39
C GLU A 578 2.66 -36.96 21.68
N ASP A 579 2.90 -37.86 20.71
CA ASP A 579 4.12 -37.86 19.88
C ASP A 579 3.82 -37.14 18.56
N ILE A 580 4.05 -35.83 18.53
CA ILE A 580 3.70 -34.95 17.41
C ILE A 580 4.95 -34.60 16.60
N VAL A 581 4.86 -34.75 15.27
CA VAL A 581 5.90 -34.30 14.34
C VAL A 581 5.37 -33.35 13.28
N MET A 582 6.22 -32.42 12.86
CA MET A 582 5.95 -31.54 11.73
C MET A 582 6.00 -32.34 10.42
N LEU A 583 4.93 -32.31 9.63
CA LEU A 583 4.96 -32.81 8.26
C LEU A 583 5.36 -31.72 7.28
N CYS A 584 4.72 -30.54 7.39
CA CYS A 584 5.04 -29.42 6.53
C CYS A 584 4.62 -28.08 7.17
N PRO A 585 5.50 -27.07 7.21
CA PRO A 585 5.08 -25.69 7.41
C PRO A 585 4.41 -25.15 6.13
N GLU A 586 3.36 -24.35 6.27
CA GLU A 586 2.65 -23.68 5.17
C GLU A 586 2.13 -24.68 4.11
N PHE A 587 1.40 -25.70 4.55
CA PHE A 587 0.93 -26.77 3.66
C PHE A 587 -0.21 -26.28 2.75
N PRO A 588 -0.09 -26.38 1.41
CA PRO A 588 -1.11 -25.94 0.48
C PRO A 588 -2.27 -26.93 0.42
N ILE A 589 -3.49 -26.41 0.53
CA ILE A 589 -4.74 -27.15 0.38
C ILE A 589 -5.52 -26.56 -0.77
N ARG A 590 -6.00 -27.44 -1.63
CA ARG A 590 -6.86 -27.07 -2.75
C ARG A 590 -8.14 -26.43 -2.22
N ASN A 591 -8.52 -25.27 -2.78
CA ASN A 591 -9.81 -24.64 -2.45
C ASN A 591 -10.96 -25.45 -3.05
N ASN A 592 -11.30 -26.57 -2.43
CA ASN A 592 -12.54 -27.28 -2.72
C ASN A 592 -13.68 -26.51 -2.04
N ARG A 593 -14.21 -25.48 -2.71
CA ARG A 593 -15.46 -24.87 -2.25
C ARG A 593 -16.52 -25.97 -2.16
N PRO A 594 -17.16 -26.20 -1.01
CA PRO A 594 -18.36 -26.99 -0.97
C PRO A 594 -19.41 -26.30 -1.84
N LEU A 595 -19.76 -26.89 -2.98
CA LEU A 595 -21.01 -26.57 -3.64
C LEU A 595 -22.12 -27.10 -2.73
N ALA A 596 -22.73 -26.22 -1.94
CA ALA A 596 -24.06 -26.48 -1.43
C ALA A 596 -25.02 -26.51 -2.63
N MET A 597 -25.08 -27.64 -3.34
CA MET A 597 -26.02 -27.92 -4.41
C MET A 597 -26.60 -29.33 -4.20
N PRO A 598 -27.93 -29.50 -4.19
CA PRO A 598 -28.56 -30.80 -4.01
C PRO A 598 -28.22 -31.77 -5.14
N ALA A 599 -28.24 -33.07 -4.85
CA ALA A 599 -27.84 -34.16 -5.75
C ALA A 599 -28.57 -34.20 -7.11
N ALA A 600 -29.72 -33.53 -7.24
CA ALA A 600 -30.50 -33.46 -8.47
C ALA A 600 -29.88 -32.59 -9.58
N ALA A 601 -28.96 -31.68 -9.26
CA ALA A 601 -28.34 -30.77 -10.24
C ALA A 601 -27.10 -31.35 -10.96
N ARG A 602 -26.72 -32.62 -10.71
CA ARG A 602 -25.46 -33.20 -11.24
C ARG A 602 -25.52 -33.60 -12.72
N VAL A 603 -26.67 -33.51 -13.39
CA VAL A 603 -26.84 -34.00 -14.78
C VAL A 603 -26.81 -32.87 -15.83
N ALA A 604 -26.77 -31.59 -15.42
CA ALA A 604 -26.90 -30.46 -16.34
C ALA A 604 -25.74 -29.44 -16.30
N ALA A 605 -24.49 -29.91 -16.11
CA ALA A 605 -23.32 -29.06 -16.26
C ALA A 605 -22.55 -29.43 -17.54
N SER A 606 -22.58 -28.52 -18.51
CA SER A 606 -21.78 -28.57 -19.75
C SER A 606 -20.28 -28.63 -19.47
N GLU A 607 -19.51 -29.26 -20.36
CA GLU A 607 -18.04 -29.44 -20.30
C GLU A 607 -17.21 -28.16 -20.09
N ILE A 608 -17.82 -26.97 -20.17
CA ILE A 608 -17.16 -25.66 -19.98
C ILE A 608 -17.01 -25.26 -18.49
N GLN A 609 -17.66 -25.96 -17.55
CA GLN A 609 -17.57 -25.67 -16.09
C GLN A 609 -16.67 -26.64 -15.29
N ARG A 610 -15.91 -27.54 -15.95
CA ARG A 610 -14.88 -28.37 -15.31
C ARG A 610 -13.50 -27.72 -15.30
N GLN A 611 -13.40 -26.42 -15.07
CA GLN A 611 -12.14 -25.81 -14.65
C GLN A 611 -12.24 -25.52 -13.16
N GLU A 612 -11.91 -26.52 -12.36
CA GLU A 612 -11.53 -26.33 -10.96
C GLU A 612 -10.42 -25.27 -10.94
N SER A 613 -10.65 -24.13 -10.30
CA SER A 613 -9.54 -23.20 -10.09
C SER A 613 -8.57 -23.90 -9.12
N ASN A 614 -7.36 -24.24 -9.56
CA ASN A 614 -6.31 -24.80 -8.70
C ASN A 614 -5.72 -23.76 -7.73
N GLN A 615 -6.53 -22.77 -7.32
CA GLN A 615 -6.17 -21.84 -6.25
C GLN A 615 -6.11 -22.61 -4.94
N SER A 616 -4.97 -22.59 -4.28
CA SER A 616 -4.78 -23.17 -2.95
C SER A 616 -4.92 -22.10 -1.85
N THR A 617 -5.33 -22.53 -0.65
CA THR A 617 -5.08 -21.82 0.61
C THR A 617 -4.04 -22.59 1.40
N ASN A 618 -3.33 -21.96 2.34
CA ASN A 618 -2.36 -22.67 3.17
C ASN A 618 -2.88 -22.87 4.60
N ILE A 619 -2.51 -24.00 5.20
CA ILE A 619 -2.50 -24.18 6.66
C ILE A 619 -1.10 -23.82 7.16
N ASP A 620 -1.01 -23.10 8.28
CA ASP A 620 0.27 -22.68 8.85
C ASP A 620 1.17 -23.88 9.17
N TRP A 621 0.64 -24.96 9.76
CA TRP A 621 1.36 -26.23 9.91
C TRP A 621 0.48 -27.47 9.79
N LEU A 622 0.91 -28.40 8.93
CA LEU A 622 0.41 -29.77 8.91
C LEU A 622 1.32 -30.65 9.76
N MET A 623 0.76 -31.33 10.75
CA MET A 623 1.48 -32.19 11.68
C MET A 623 0.85 -33.58 11.79
N LEU A 624 1.55 -34.53 12.40
CA LEU A 624 1.11 -35.91 12.57
C LEU A 624 1.35 -36.37 14.00
N ASN A 625 0.33 -36.96 14.62
CA ASN A 625 0.51 -37.80 15.79
C ASN A 625 1.00 -39.18 15.34
N ARG A 626 2.27 -39.50 15.59
CA ARG A 626 2.89 -40.74 15.11
C ARG A 626 2.24 -42.00 15.68
N ARG A 627 1.74 -41.91 16.91
CA ARG A 627 1.13 -43.05 17.62
C ARG A 627 -0.27 -43.35 17.12
N THR A 628 -1.11 -42.33 16.94
CA THR A 628 -2.51 -42.50 16.52
C THR A 628 -2.70 -42.44 15.01
N GLN A 629 -1.69 -41.97 14.27
CA GLN A 629 -1.77 -41.64 12.84
C GLN A 629 -2.86 -40.58 12.56
N GLU A 630 -3.11 -39.68 13.52
CA GLU A 630 -4.05 -38.57 13.36
C GLU A 630 -3.31 -37.33 12.82
N LEU A 631 -3.88 -36.69 11.80
CA LEU A 631 -3.34 -35.43 11.27
C LEU A 631 -3.75 -34.27 12.17
N LEU A 632 -2.83 -33.34 12.41
CA LEU A 632 -3.09 -32.10 13.13
C LEU A 632 -3.02 -30.93 12.15
N LEU A 633 -4.13 -30.19 12.05
CA LEU A 633 -4.29 -29.00 11.23
C LEU A 633 -4.13 -27.79 12.16
N VAL A 634 -2.94 -27.19 12.19
CA VAL A 634 -2.61 -26.13 13.16
C VAL A 634 -2.62 -24.77 12.48
N GLU A 635 -3.49 -23.88 12.96
CA GLU A 635 -3.64 -22.50 12.48
C GLU A 635 -3.13 -21.51 13.52
N LEU A 636 -2.31 -20.55 13.10
CA LEU A 636 -1.82 -19.45 13.90
C LEU A 636 -2.70 -18.22 13.72
N LYS A 637 -3.11 -17.61 14.84
CA LYS A 637 -3.62 -16.23 14.84
C LYS A 637 -2.84 -15.41 15.86
N THR A 638 -2.57 -14.14 15.58
CA THR A 638 -1.88 -13.24 16.53
C THR A 638 -2.73 -12.05 16.96
N THR A 639 -3.98 -11.95 16.50
CA THR A 639 -4.86 -10.83 16.86
C THR A 639 -6.31 -11.27 17.07
N ASP A 640 -7.05 -10.53 17.89
CA ASP A 640 -8.50 -10.66 18.12
C ASP A 640 -9.39 -10.33 16.91
N THR A 641 -8.79 -10.03 15.75
CA THR A 641 -9.49 -9.75 14.50
C THR A 641 -9.14 -10.69 13.34
N SER A 642 -8.20 -11.63 13.52
CA SER A 642 -7.71 -12.47 12.42
C SER A 642 -8.46 -13.78 12.23
N PHE A 643 -9.40 -14.13 13.11
CA PHE A 643 -10.29 -15.29 12.91
C PHE A 643 -11.24 -15.07 11.71
N ARG A 644 -11.32 -16.07 10.82
CA ARG A 644 -12.18 -16.04 9.61
C ARG A 644 -13.04 -17.29 9.53
N ALA A 645 -14.37 -17.13 9.55
CA ALA A 645 -15.33 -18.23 9.49
C ALA A 645 -15.14 -19.11 8.23
N LEU A 646 -14.91 -18.50 7.07
CA LEU A 646 -14.71 -19.23 5.81
C LEU A 646 -13.48 -20.16 5.84
N GLN A 647 -12.42 -19.80 6.56
CA GLN A 647 -11.23 -20.65 6.69
C GLN A 647 -11.53 -21.86 7.61
N ALA A 648 -12.33 -21.66 8.65
CA ALA A 648 -12.81 -22.74 9.50
C ALA A 648 -13.69 -23.73 8.70
N GLU A 649 -14.55 -23.27 7.79
CA GLU A 649 -15.35 -24.16 6.92
C GLU A 649 -14.48 -25.09 6.05
N ILE A 650 -13.31 -24.61 5.61
CA ILE A 650 -12.35 -25.43 4.85
C ILE A 650 -11.79 -26.55 5.73
N TYR A 651 -11.41 -26.24 6.97
CA TYR A 651 -10.87 -27.23 7.91
C TYR A 651 -11.92 -28.24 8.35
N GLU A 652 -13.17 -27.81 8.53
CA GLU A 652 -14.30 -28.69 8.78
C GLU A 652 -14.55 -29.64 7.61
N THR A 653 -14.54 -29.12 6.38
CA THR A 653 -14.69 -29.94 5.17
C THR A 653 -13.55 -30.95 5.05
N LEU A 654 -12.32 -30.54 5.34
CA LEU A 654 -11.15 -31.41 5.27
C LEU A 654 -11.19 -32.51 6.34
N GLN A 655 -11.48 -32.15 7.59
CA GLN A 655 -11.66 -33.08 8.70
C GLN A 655 -12.79 -34.09 8.41
N SER A 656 -13.93 -33.60 7.91
CA SER A 656 -15.07 -34.43 7.51
C SER A 656 -14.70 -35.35 6.34
N LYS A 657 -13.99 -34.87 5.32
CA LYS A 657 -13.54 -35.68 4.17
C LYS A 657 -12.60 -36.80 4.61
N ILE A 658 -11.61 -36.50 5.47
CA ILE A 658 -10.69 -37.52 6.02
C ILE A 658 -11.47 -38.58 6.81
N GLY A 659 -12.38 -38.14 7.69
CA GLY A 659 -13.22 -39.04 8.48
C GLY A 659 -14.16 -39.90 7.61
N HIS A 660 -14.79 -39.33 6.57
CA HIS A 660 -15.67 -40.08 5.68
C HIS A 660 -14.91 -41.03 4.74
N GLN A 661 -13.78 -40.61 4.19
CA GLN A 661 -12.96 -41.44 3.31
C GLN A 661 -12.10 -42.44 4.07
N GLN A 662 -11.99 -42.30 5.40
CA GLN A 662 -11.08 -43.08 6.25
C GLN A 662 -9.65 -43.06 5.70
N SER A 663 -9.24 -41.93 5.12
CA SER A 663 -7.97 -41.74 4.43
C SER A 663 -7.71 -40.25 4.17
N ALA A 664 -6.45 -39.84 4.31
CA ALA A 664 -5.97 -38.52 3.91
C ALA A 664 -5.13 -38.55 2.61
N ALA A 665 -5.11 -39.69 1.89
CA ALA A 665 -4.26 -39.86 0.70
C ALA A 665 -4.54 -38.84 -0.41
N PHE A 666 -5.78 -38.35 -0.50
CA PHE A 666 -6.17 -37.32 -1.46
C PHE A 666 -5.38 -36.01 -1.30
N LEU A 667 -4.74 -35.76 -0.13
CA LEU A 667 -3.87 -34.60 0.05
C LEU A 667 -2.59 -34.69 -0.80
N ALA A 668 -2.10 -35.90 -1.07
CA ALA A 668 -0.99 -36.11 -1.99
C ALA A 668 -1.42 -35.82 -3.43
N ASP A 669 -2.60 -36.32 -3.81
CA ASP A 669 -3.18 -36.11 -5.14
C ASP A 669 -3.46 -34.62 -5.38
N ASP A 670 -4.08 -33.93 -4.41
CA ASP A 670 -4.34 -32.50 -4.47
C ASP A 670 -3.04 -31.68 -4.59
N LEU A 671 -1.96 -32.10 -3.91
CA LEU A 671 -0.66 -31.43 -3.98
C LEU A 671 0.01 -31.62 -5.35
N GLU A 672 -0.14 -32.79 -5.98
CA GLU A 672 0.36 -33.07 -7.33
C GLU A 672 -0.41 -32.23 -8.37
N ASP A 673 -1.74 -32.17 -8.27
CA ASP A 673 -2.59 -31.33 -9.13
C ASP A 673 -2.22 -29.83 -9.04
N ILE A 674 -1.95 -29.34 -7.81
CA ILE A 674 -1.50 -27.95 -7.60
C ILE A 674 -0.10 -27.75 -8.20
N CYS A 675 0.80 -28.72 -8.03
CA CYS A 675 2.15 -28.68 -8.60
C CYS A 675 2.10 -28.56 -10.12
N ASP A 676 1.30 -29.39 -10.78
CA ASP A 676 1.20 -29.46 -12.24
C ASP A 676 0.56 -28.21 -12.87
N ALA A 677 -0.35 -27.57 -12.15
CA ALA A 677 -0.98 -26.32 -12.60
C ALA A 677 -0.17 -25.06 -12.30
N SER A 678 0.93 -25.16 -11.54
CA SER A 678 1.72 -24.00 -11.12
C SER A 678 2.88 -23.67 -12.06
N GLN A 679 3.14 -22.37 -12.26
CA GLN A 679 4.36 -21.89 -12.92
C GLN A 679 5.61 -22.01 -12.01
N GLU A 680 5.44 -22.26 -10.71
CA GLU A 680 6.51 -22.42 -9.72
C GLU A 680 6.61 -23.85 -9.17
N ARG A 681 6.55 -24.86 -10.07
CA ARG A 681 6.54 -26.31 -9.74
C ARG A 681 7.58 -26.71 -8.67
N GLY A 682 8.77 -26.14 -8.72
CA GLY A 682 9.86 -26.43 -7.77
C GLY A 682 9.49 -26.21 -6.29
N LYS A 683 8.59 -25.27 -5.98
CA LYS A 683 8.14 -25.04 -4.60
C LYS A 683 7.29 -26.19 -4.07
N TYR A 684 6.39 -26.73 -4.89
CA TYR A 684 5.51 -27.84 -4.52
C TYR A 684 6.28 -29.18 -4.47
N LEU A 685 7.27 -29.36 -5.34
CA LEU A 685 8.22 -30.49 -5.22
C LEU A 685 9.00 -30.44 -3.88
N ASN A 686 9.35 -29.25 -3.39
CA ASN A 686 9.96 -29.11 -2.08
C ASN A 686 8.99 -29.45 -0.93
N VAL A 687 7.71 -29.10 -1.07
CA VAL A 687 6.65 -29.52 -0.12
C VAL A 687 6.50 -31.04 -0.11
N GLN A 688 6.50 -31.71 -1.26
CA GLN A 688 6.48 -33.18 -1.34
C GLN A 688 7.68 -33.81 -0.62
N LYS A 689 8.88 -33.24 -0.78
CA LYS A 689 10.09 -33.67 -0.06
C LYS A 689 9.96 -33.53 1.45
N MET A 690 9.47 -32.39 1.93
CA MET A 690 9.24 -32.16 3.36
C MET A 690 8.23 -33.16 3.93
N LEU A 691 7.15 -33.40 3.19
CA LEU A 691 6.11 -34.35 3.55
C LEU A 691 6.65 -35.79 3.66
N ALA A 692 7.46 -36.24 2.69
CA ALA A 692 8.13 -37.54 2.72
C ALA A 692 9.03 -37.70 3.96
N VAL A 693 9.85 -36.69 4.25
CA VAL A 693 10.74 -36.67 5.42
C VAL A 693 9.94 -36.70 6.72
N GLY A 694 8.88 -35.89 6.85
CA GLY A 694 8.03 -35.85 8.04
C GLY A 694 7.29 -37.17 8.30
N LEU A 695 6.82 -37.82 7.23
CA LEU A 695 6.18 -39.14 7.27
C LEU A 695 7.18 -40.29 7.48
N GLY A 696 8.47 -40.05 7.28
CA GLY A 696 9.51 -41.09 7.38
C GLY A 696 9.45 -42.12 6.25
N VAL A 697 9.05 -41.71 5.05
CA VAL A 697 8.89 -42.57 3.87
C VAL A 697 9.61 -41.98 2.66
N ALA A 698 9.81 -42.78 1.60
CA ALA A 698 10.28 -42.27 0.32
C ALA A 698 9.18 -41.43 -0.39
N GLU A 699 9.57 -40.54 -1.30
CA GLU A 699 8.64 -39.64 -2.01
C GLU A 699 7.52 -40.39 -2.75
N ASP A 700 7.82 -41.56 -3.34
CA ASP A 700 6.86 -42.43 -4.03
C ASP A 700 5.89 -43.16 -3.07
N LYS A 701 6.10 -43.04 -1.76
CA LYS A 701 5.31 -43.69 -0.69
C LYS A 701 4.50 -42.71 0.16
N ILE A 702 4.50 -41.42 -0.17
CA ILE A 702 3.71 -40.39 0.52
C ILE A 702 2.22 -40.75 0.52
N HIS A 703 1.69 -41.18 -0.63
CA HIS A 703 0.28 -41.55 -0.78
C HIS A 703 -0.14 -42.67 0.16
N GLU A 704 0.64 -43.76 0.19
CA GLU A 704 0.42 -44.92 1.08
C GLU A 704 0.55 -44.55 2.58
N ALA A 705 1.39 -43.57 2.91
CA ALA A 705 1.55 -43.10 4.29
C ALA A 705 0.36 -42.24 4.73
N LEU A 706 -0.10 -41.30 3.90
CA LEU A 706 -1.29 -40.48 4.18
C LEU A 706 -2.58 -41.30 4.16
N ALA A 707 -2.64 -42.40 3.41
CA ALA A 707 -3.77 -43.33 3.44
C ALA A 707 -4.01 -43.96 4.82
N ARG A 708 -2.99 -44.02 5.68
CA ARG A 708 -3.10 -44.55 7.06
C ARG A 708 -3.70 -43.53 8.02
N CYS A 709 -3.76 -42.25 7.62
CA CYS A 709 -4.32 -41.19 8.43
C CYS A 709 -5.84 -41.14 8.25
N LYS A 710 -6.59 -41.56 9.28
CA LYS A 710 -8.05 -41.74 9.22
C LYS A 710 -8.86 -40.66 9.91
N SER A 711 -8.20 -39.80 10.67
CA SER A 711 -8.80 -38.67 11.36
C SER A 711 -7.89 -37.46 11.29
N ALA A 712 -8.47 -36.29 11.50
CA ALA A 712 -7.76 -35.05 11.66
C ALA A 712 -8.31 -34.25 12.84
N LYS A 713 -7.42 -33.55 13.54
CA LYS A 713 -7.72 -32.65 14.64
C LYS A 713 -7.32 -31.23 14.27
N VAL A 714 -8.23 -30.27 14.49
CA VAL A 714 -7.96 -28.86 14.21
C VAL A 714 -7.54 -28.17 15.50
N ILE A 715 -6.43 -27.43 15.44
CA ILE A 715 -5.88 -26.69 16.55
C ILE A 715 -5.70 -25.23 16.14
N TYR A 716 -6.30 -24.32 16.90
CA TYR A 716 -6.02 -22.89 16.79
C TYR A 716 -5.03 -22.52 17.88
N LEU A 717 -3.87 -22.00 17.48
CA LEU A 717 -2.91 -21.35 18.35
C LEU A 717 -3.10 -19.85 18.24
N ALA A 718 -3.78 -19.26 19.21
CA ALA A 718 -4.35 -17.93 19.06
C ALA A 718 -4.62 -17.24 20.41
N PRO A 719 -4.55 -15.89 20.49
CA PRO A 719 -4.86 -15.14 21.70
C PRO A 719 -6.19 -15.52 22.32
N GLU A 720 -6.28 -15.69 23.64
CA GLU A 720 -7.55 -16.03 24.31
C GLU A 720 -8.65 -15.01 24.01
N ALA A 721 -8.30 -13.72 23.94
CA ALA A 721 -9.23 -12.65 23.56
C ALA A 721 -9.83 -12.80 22.14
N SER A 722 -9.21 -13.61 21.27
CA SER A 722 -9.65 -13.88 19.90
C SER A 722 -10.61 -15.06 19.78
N LYS A 723 -10.85 -15.79 20.88
CA LYS A 723 -11.73 -16.96 20.91
C LYS A 723 -13.18 -16.56 20.62
N PRO A 724 -13.83 -17.13 19.58
CA PRO A 724 -15.23 -16.86 19.30
C PRO A 724 -16.16 -17.24 20.46
N LYS A 725 -17.17 -16.42 20.75
CA LYS A 725 -18.17 -16.71 21.80
C LYS A 725 -18.91 -18.04 21.60
N ARG A 726 -19.13 -18.42 20.34
CA ARG A 726 -19.68 -19.73 19.95
C ARG A 726 -18.53 -20.55 19.38
N TRP A 727 -17.75 -21.16 20.28
CA TRP A 727 -16.66 -22.06 19.92
C TRP A 727 -17.14 -23.50 19.91
N ARG A 728 -16.59 -24.33 19.02
CA ARG A 728 -16.95 -25.75 18.94
C ARG A 728 -16.05 -26.56 19.88
N GLU A 729 -16.63 -27.49 20.61
CA GLU A 729 -15.91 -28.26 21.64
C GLU A 729 -15.00 -29.35 21.04
N ASP A 730 -15.24 -29.76 19.79
CA ASP A 730 -14.45 -30.77 19.09
C ASP A 730 -13.10 -30.24 18.57
N TRP A 731 -12.92 -28.91 18.57
CA TRP A 731 -11.68 -28.25 18.15
C TRP A 731 -10.91 -27.69 19.34
N THR A 732 -9.58 -27.78 19.26
CA THR A 732 -8.72 -27.31 20.34
C THR A 732 -8.33 -25.86 20.13
N TRP A 733 -8.57 -25.04 21.15
CA TRP A 733 -8.07 -23.67 21.21
C TRP A 733 -6.95 -23.61 22.25
N LEU A 734 -5.76 -23.19 21.84
CA LEU A 734 -4.62 -22.97 22.71
C LEU A 734 -4.21 -21.50 22.62
N SER A 735 -4.22 -20.81 23.76
CA SER A 735 -3.54 -19.52 23.90
C SER A 735 -2.03 -19.72 23.97
N PHE A 736 -1.26 -18.64 23.78
CA PHE A 736 0.20 -18.75 23.92
C PHE A 736 0.61 -19.06 25.37
N SER A 737 -0.24 -18.68 26.34
CA SER A 737 -0.07 -19.02 27.76
C SER A 737 -0.31 -20.50 28.08
N ASP A 738 -1.10 -21.22 27.26
CA ASP A 738 -1.36 -22.65 27.44
C ASP A 738 -0.18 -23.54 27.01
N LEU A 739 0.78 -22.97 26.26
CA LEU A 739 2.01 -23.66 25.88
C LEU A 739 2.92 -23.89 27.10
N PRO A 740 3.78 -24.93 27.11
CA PRO A 740 4.49 -25.34 28.31
C PRO A 740 5.58 -24.33 28.68
N LEU A 741 5.84 -24.16 29.98
CA LEU A 741 6.85 -23.20 30.47
C LEU A 741 8.27 -23.53 29.99
N THR A 742 8.59 -24.81 29.84
CA THR A 742 9.90 -25.30 29.41
C THR A 742 9.73 -26.46 28.43
N LEU A 743 10.65 -26.58 27.47
CA LEU A 743 10.76 -27.73 26.58
C LEU A 743 11.93 -28.59 27.05
N LYS A 744 11.72 -29.89 27.26
CA LYS A 744 12.78 -30.77 27.78
C LYS A 744 13.63 -31.41 26.68
N ASN A 745 13.07 -31.58 25.47
CA ASN A 745 13.64 -32.42 24.43
C ASN A 745 14.07 -31.64 23.16
N HIS A 746 14.11 -30.31 23.22
CA HIS A 746 14.48 -29.46 22.07
C HIS A 746 15.94 -28.97 22.19
N ALA A 747 16.68 -29.00 21.08
CA ALA A 747 18.09 -28.58 21.00
C ALA A 747 18.37 -27.10 21.38
N HIS A 748 17.33 -26.28 21.51
CA HIS A 748 17.39 -24.84 21.78
C HIS A 748 16.36 -24.47 22.86
N ALA A 749 16.10 -25.39 23.79
CA ALA A 749 15.14 -25.23 24.86
C ALA A 749 15.40 -24.00 25.76
N ASP A 750 16.63 -23.51 25.80
CA ASP A 750 17.07 -22.30 26.50
C ASP A 750 16.43 -21.01 25.94
N GLN A 751 16.10 -20.97 24.65
CA GLN A 751 15.49 -19.82 23.99
C GLN A 751 13.95 -19.80 24.11
N TRP A 752 13.35 -20.95 24.39
CA TRP A 752 11.89 -21.12 24.46
C TRP A 752 11.19 -20.20 25.47
N PRO A 753 11.70 -20.01 26.72
CA PRO A 753 11.05 -19.13 27.69
C PRO A 753 10.92 -17.67 27.20
N THR A 754 11.94 -17.18 26.49
CA THR A 754 11.97 -15.83 25.92
C THR A 754 10.92 -15.68 24.81
N LEU A 755 10.89 -16.61 23.86
CA LEU A 755 9.88 -16.66 22.79
C LEU A 755 8.46 -16.72 23.37
N ARG A 756 8.21 -17.66 24.28
CA ARG A 756 6.90 -17.85 24.91
C ARG A 756 6.46 -16.61 25.68
N SER A 757 7.36 -15.98 26.44
CA SER A 757 7.06 -14.75 27.18
C SER A 757 6.60 -13.62 26.26
N SER A 758 7.30 -13.43 25.13
CA SER A 758 6.91 -12.43 24.13
C SER A 758 5.54 -12.71 23.51
N LEU A 759 5.24 -13.98 23.22
CA LEU A 759 3.97 -14.38 22.62
C LEU A 759 2.78 -14.28 23.58
N ILE A 760 2.97 -14.50 24.87
CA ILE A 760 1.92 -14.29 25.90
C ILE A 760 1.43 -12.84 25.91
N GLY A 761 2.29 -11.88 25.55
CA GLY A 761 1.88 -10.49 25.36
C GLY A 761 0.70 -10.35 24.39
N LEU A 762 0.60 -11.23 23.39
CA LEU A 762 -0.50 -11.25 22.41
C LEU A 762 -1.83 -11.71 23.01
N ASP A 763 -1.82 -12.58 24.03
CA ASP A 763 -3.05 -13.12 24.65
C ASP A 763 -3.91 -12.00 25.27
N THR A 764 -3.27 -10.94 25.74
CA THR A 764 -3.91 -9.78 26.39
C THR A 764 -4.11 -8.59 25.48
N LEU A 765 -3.41 -8.54 24.34
CA LEU A 765 -3.40 -7.38 23.45
C LEU A 765 -4.65 -7.36 22.56
N THR A 766 -5.72 -6.68 23.01
CA THR A 766 -6.97 -6.53 22.25
C THR A 766 -6.93 -5.38 21.24
N ARG A 767 -7.81 -5.38 20.24
CA ARG A 767 -8.01 -4.26 19.31
C ARG A 767 -8.22 -2.93 20.03
N ARG A 768 -8.89 -2.93 21.19
CA ARG A 768 -9.08 -1.74 22.02
C ARG A 768 -7.76 -1.22 22.56
N MET A 769 -6.99 -2.07 23.22
CA MET A 769 -5.65 -1.73 23.73
C MET A 769 -4.71 -1.29 22.59
N ARG A 770 -4.77 -1.93 21.42
CA ARG A 770 -3.99 -1.52 20.23
C ARG A 770 -4.39 -0.15 19.68
N ASN A 771 -5.63 0.28 19.87
CA ASN A 771 -6.09 1.62 19.52
C ASN A 771 -5.77 2.67 20.59
N GLY A 772 -5.08 2.29 21.67
CA GLY A 772 -4.86 3.17 22.82
C GLY A 772 -6.11 3.36 23.68
N ASP A 773 -7.16 2.57 23.44
CA ASP A 773 -8.32 2.48 24.32
C ASP A 773 -7.94 1.56 25.49
N ASP A 774 -7.07 2.01 26.40
CA ASP A 774 -7.28 1.88 27.87
C ASP A 774 -6.05 2.28 28.70
N ALA A 775 -6.18 3.42 29.37
CA ALA A 775 -5.77 3.63 30.76
C ALA A 775 -6.75 4.62 31.40
N ALA A 776 -8.02 4.22 31.53
CA ALA A 776 -8.75 4.66 32.71
C ALA A 776 -8.24 3.75 33.83
N GLU A 777 -7.39 4.30 34.68
CA GLU A 777 -7.15 3.76 36.01
C GLU A 777 -8.48 3.30 36.61
N ALA A 778 -8.46 2.14 37.25
CA ALA A 778 -9.51 1.76 38.16
C ALA A 778 -9.83 2.95 39.09
N GLY A 779 -10.98 3.62 38.89
CA GLY A 779 -11.53 4.59 39.86
C GLY A 779 -11.95 5.97 39.37
N GLY A 780 -11.72 6.39 38.12
CA GLY A 780 -12.16 7.70 37.64
C GLY A 780 -13.64 7.72 37.21
N LYS A 781 -14.57 8.02 38.12
CA LYS A 781 -16.01 8.14 37.76
C LYS A 781 -16.20 9.17 36.65
N ASN A 782 -16.72 8.74 35.50
CA ASN A 782 -17.12 9.63 34.41
C ASN A 782 -18.56 10.13 34.59
N TYR A 783 -18.98 10.38 35.82
CA TYR A 783 -20.33 10.79 36.23
C TYR A 783 -20.27 11.37 37.64
N LYS A 784 -21.14 12.33 37.95
CA LYS A 784 -21.18 12.97 39.27
C LYS A 784 -21.90 12.10 40.30
N GLU A 785 -23.01 11.48 39.92
CA GLU A 785 -23.84 10.69 40.84
C GLU A 785 -24.44 9.45 40.16
N LEU A 786 -24.77 8.43 40.95
CA LEU A 786 -25.51 7.25 40.48
C LEU A 786 -26.91 7.36 41.07
N LEU A 787 -27.93 7.38 40.21
CA LEU A 787 -29.33 7.54 40.61
C LEU A 787 -30.09 6.22 40.43
N GLY A 788 -30.97 5.89 41.36
CA GLY A 788 -32.01 4.89 41.12
C GLY A 788 -33.04 5.38 40.09
N TYR A 789 -33.90 4.49 39.58
CA TYR A 789 -34.89 4.85 38.56
C TYR A 789 -35.81 6.02 38.97
N ALA A 790 -36.39 5.98 40.18
CA ALA A 790 -37.28 7.05 40.66
C ALA A 790 -36.55 8.40 40.80
N GLU A 791 -35.32 8.37 41.32
CA GLU A 791 -34.48 9.57 41.47
C GLU A 791 -34.03 10.13 40.11
N ALA A 792 -33.77 9.26 39.13
CA ALA A 792 -33.43 9.65 37.77
C ALA A 792 -34.60 10.36 37.10
N LEU A 793 -35.84 9.88 37.28
CA LEU A 793 -37.03 10.54 36.75
C LEU A 793 -37.29 11.90 37.41
N ASP A 794 -37.21 11.98 38.74
CA ASP A 794 -37.34 13.25 39.46
C ASP A 794 -36.27 14.26 39.03
N ARG A 795 -35.03 13.80 38.80
CA ARG A 795 -33.96 14.68 38.32
C ARG A 795 -34.15 15.11 36.87
N CYS A 796 -34.69 14.24 36.02
CA CYS A 796 -35.04 14.60 34.65
C CYS A 796 -36.20 15.61 34.63
N GLN A 797 -37.20 15.46 35.49
CA GLN A 797 -38.31 16.40 35.61
C GLN A 797 -37.87 17.77 36.13
N SER A 798 -36.96 17.81 37.10
CA SER A 798 -36.49 19.06 37.71
C SER A 798 -35.43 19.81 36.90
N LYS A 799 -34.55 19.09 36.18
CA LYS A 799 -33.39 19.68 35.48
C LYS A 799 -33.37 19.49 33.97
N GLY A 800 -34.19 18.61 33.41
CA GLY A 800 -34.37 18.43 31.97
C GLY A 800 -33.07 18.25 31.18
N ALA A 801 -32.92 18.95 30.05
CA ALA A 801 -31.74 18.89 29.18
C ALA A 801 -30.42 19.36 29.83
N SER A 802 -30.46 20.02 31.00
CA SER A 802 -29.23 20.45 31.70
C SER A 802 -28.47 19.29 32.35
N ILE A 803 -29.07 18.09 32.39
CA ILE A 803 -28.42 16.85 32.84
C ILE A 803 -28.41 15.79 31.74
N VAL A 804 -27.49 14.84 31.89
CA VAL A 804 -27.39 13.66 31.04
C VAL A 804 -27.34 12.39 31.88
N LEU A 805 -28.04 11.36 31.41
CA LEU A 805 -28.02 10.03 31.97
C LEU A 805 -27.21 9.07 31.09
N GLY A 806 -26.42 8.22 31.71
CA GLY A 806 -25.63 7.20 31.04
C GLY A 806 -26.50 6.00 30.69
N PHE A 807 -26.67 5.75 29.39
CA PHE A 807 -27.35 4.59 28.86
C PHE A 807 -26.73 4.22 27.50
N VAL A 808 -26.01 3.09 27.45
CA VAL A 808 -25.21 2.68 26.28
C VAL A 808 -26.14 2.40 25.10
N ASN A 809 -25.83 2.98 23.94
CA ASN A 809 -26.63 2.88 22.71
C ASN A 809 -28.12 3.17 22.92
N TRP A 810 -28.45 4.18 23.73
CA TRP A 810 -29.83 4.43 24.15
C TRP A 810 -30.83 4.58 23.00
N ARG A 811 -30.42 5.06 21.82
CA ARG A 811 -31.33 5.19 20.67
C ARG A 811 -31.89 3.85 20.17
N THR A 812 -31.17 2.75 20.38
CA THR A 812 -31.63 1.39 20.02
C THR A 812 -32.06 0.60 21.25
N GLU A 813 -31.32 0.73 22.35
CA GLU A 813 -31.51 -0.09 23.56
C GLU A 813 -32.62 0.43 24.49
N LEU A 814 -32.80 1.75 24.61
CA LEU A 814 -33.81 2.32 25.52
C LEU A 814 -35.23 2.07 24.99
N PRO A 815 -35.54 2.23 23.68
CA PRO A 815 -36.83 1.83 23.13
C PRO A 815 -37.13 0.34 23.28
N ALA A 816 -36.12 -0.52 23.27
CA ALA A 816 -36.28 -1.97 23.41
C ALA A 816 -36.41 -2.44 24.88
N ALA A 817 -35.95 -1.64 25.86
CA ALA A 817 -35.99 -2.00 27.27
C ALA A 817 -37.42 -1.97 27.86
N SER A 818 -37.75 -2.92 28.73
CA SER A 818 -39.03 -2.92 29.47
C SER A 818 -38.98 -1.93 30.65
N LEU A 819 -40.16 -1.49 31.13
CA LEU A 819 -40.23 -0.61 32.32
C LEU A 819 -39.65 -1.28 33.56
N GLU A 820 -39.82 -2.60 33.70
CA GLU A 820 -39.29 -3.36 34.84
C GLU A 820 -37.76 -3.40 34.80
N ASP A 821 -37.17 -3.61 33.61
CA ASP A 821 -35.72 -3.55 33.42
C ASP A 821 -35.13 -2.16 33.73
N LEU A 822 -35.90 -1.09 33.47
CA LEU A 822 -35.48 0.27 33.78
C LEU A 822 -35.58 0.56 35.28
N LYS A 823 -36.62 0.06 35.96
CA LYS A 823 -36.81 0.22 37.41
C LYS A 823 -35.69 -0.43 38.23
N THR A 824 -35.15 -1.56 37.77
CA THR A 824 -34.06 -2.27 38.47
C THR A 824 -32.67 -1.71 38.17
N ARG A 825 -32.54 -0.73 37.27
CA ARG A 825 -31.25 -0.16 36.86
C ARG A 825 -30.87 1.06 37.69
N SER A 826 -29.56 1.24 37.83
CA SER A 826 -28.97 2.50 38.29
C SER A 826 -28.43 3.29 37.10
N PHE A 827 -28.70 4.58 37.08
CA PHE A 827 -28.34 5.48 35.99
C PHE A 827 -27.19 6.40 36.44
N LYS A 828 -26.14 6.45 35.64
CA LYS A 828 -25.05 7.43 35.84
C LYS A 828 -25.57 8.81 35.45
N CYS A 829 -25.55 9.78 36.34
CA CYS A 829 -26.03 11.15 36.08
C CYS A 829 -24.87 12.15 36.14
N ASP A 830 -24.90 13.13 35.24
CA ASP A 830 -23.95 14.23 35.19
C ASP A 830 -24.58 15.48 34.55
N GLU A 831 -23.90 16.61 34.61
CA GLU A 831 -24.29 17.84 33.92
C GLU A 831 -24.02 17.74 32.42
N ALA A 832 -24.94 18.28 31.61
CA ALA A 832 -24.84 18.23 30.14
C ALA A 832 -23.69 19.09 29.60
N GLU A 833 -23.40 20.23 30.25
CA GLU A 833 -22.26 21.09 29.98
C GLU A 833 -21.38 21.22 31.23
N GLY A 834 -20.06 21.03 31.08
CA GLY A 834 -19.11 21.09 32.20
C GLY A 834 -19.04 19.85 33.11
N GLY A 835 -19.70 18.75 32.73
CA GLY A 835 -19.72 17.48 33.48
C GLY A 835 -18.38 16.71 33.51
N THR A 836 -18.30 15.68 34.35
CA THR A 836 -17.08 14.89 34.59
C THR A 836 -16.85 13.84 33.49
N GLY A 837 -15.70 13.94 32.81
CA GLY A 837 -15.29 12.99 31.77
C GLY A 837 -16.03 13.17 30.44
N LYS A 838 -15.54 12.49 29.39
CA LYS A 838 -16.07 12.65 28.02
C LYS A 838 -17.42 11.96 27.84
N LYS A 839 -18.46 12.72 27.45
CA LYS A 839 -19.82 12.21 27.18
C LYS A 839 -19.99 11.92 25.68
N VAL A 840 -19.98 10.65 25.32
CA VAL A 840 -20.24 10.25 23.92
C VAL A 840 -21.75 10.17 23.71
N ALA A 841 -22.29 10.93 22.73
CA ALA A 841 -23.73 11.08 22.49
C ALA A 841 -24.52 9.79 22.20
N ARG A 842 -23.86 8.67 21.88
CA ARG A 842 -24.50 7.35 21.74
C ARG A 842 -24.74 6.65 23.09
N ASN A 843 -23.99 7.02 24.13
CA ASN A 843 -24.01 6.37 25.45
C ASN A 843 -24.60 7.26 26.56
N TRP A 844 -24.97 8.49 26.21
CA TRP A 844 -25.52 9.47 27.13
C TRP A 844 -26.76 10.10 26.49
N ILE A 845 -27.84 10.20 27.25
CA ILE A 845 -29.14 10.73 26.85
C ILE A 845 -29.44 11.96 27.71
N SER A 846 -30.01 13.02 27.12
CA SER A 846 -30.42 14.18 27.92
C SER A 846 -31.62 13.84 28.82
N GLY A 847 -31.75 14.53 29.95
CA GLY A 847 -32.85 14.28 30.88
C GLY A 847 -34.23 14.36 30.21
N ASP A 848 -34.45 15.35 29.34
CA ASP A 848 -35.72 15.52 28.61
C ASP A 848 -35.99 14.36 27.65
N GLN A 849 -34.97 13.87 26.95
CA GLN A 849 -35.11 12.75 26.03
C GLN A 849 -35.39 11.43 26.76
N PHE A 850 -34.78 11.25 27.94
CA PHE A 850 -35.03 10.09 28.77
C PHE A 850 -36.45 10.12 29.33
N LEU A 851 -36.89 11.27 29.85
CA LEU A 851 -38.23 11.43 30.40
C LEU A 851 -39.32 11.21 29.34
N ALA A 852 -39.14 11.74 28.13
CA ALA A 852 -40.09 11.54 27.03
C ALA A 852 -40.25 10.06 26.65
N GLN A 853 -39.13 9.33 26.57
CA GLN A 853 -39.13 7.90 26.24
C GLN A 853 -39.77 7.04 27.34
N VAL A 854 -39.51 7.35 28.61
CA VAL A 854 -40.08 6.60 29.73
C VAL A 854 -41.56 6.92 29.93
N THR A 855 -41.97 8.18 29.78
CA THR A 855 -43.38 8.59 29.90
C THR A 855 -44.22 7.91 28.82
N SER A 856 -43.75 7.90 27.57
CA SER A 856 -44.40 7.18 26.47
C SER A 856 -44.53 5.67 26.74
N LYS A 857 -43.57 5.07 27.44
CA LYS A 857 -43.64 3.66 27.86
C LYS A 857 -44.61 3.42 29.01
N MET A 858 -44.70 4.34 29.97
CA MET A 858 -45.67 4.25 31.09
C MET A 858 -47.11 4.38 30.57
N GLU A 859 -47.35 5.32 29.66
CA GLU A 859 -48.65 5.48 29.00
C GLU A 859 -49.02 4.24 28.17
N ALA A 860 -48.05 3.61 27.50
CA ALA A 860 -48.26 2.36 26.78
C ALA A 860 -48.52 1.16 27.71
N ALA A 861 -47.99 1.16 28.94
CA ALA A 861 -48.18 0.10 29.92
C ALA A 861 -49.54 0.21 30.64
N GLU A 862 -50.01 1.42 30.94
CA GLU A 862 -51.36 1.66 31.49
C GLU A 862 -52.47 1.30 30.49
N GLN A 863 -52.18 1.35 29.18
CA GLN A 863 -53.11 0.91 28.13
C GLN A 863 -53.18 -0.63 27.96
N THR A 864 -52.30 -1.38 28.63
CA THR A 864 -52.23 -2.86 28.50
C THR A 864 -52.89 -3.65 29.65
N GLU A 865 -53.44 -3.01 30.69
CA GLU A 865 -54.08 -3.72 31.80
C GLU A 865 -55.56 -4.12 31.58
N ASP A 866 -56.20 -3.71 30.48
CA ASP A 866 -57.65 -3.93 30.28
C ASP A 866 -58.03 -4.72 29.00
N SER A 867 -57.13 -5.55 28.46
CA SER A 867 -57.53 -6.50 27.42
C SER A 867 -56.76 -7.82 27.45
N VAL A 868 -57.53 -8.90 27.49
CA VAL A 868 -57.10 -10.31 27.48
C VAL A 868 -56.08 -10.55 26.36
N PRO A 869 -54.97 -11.26 26.60
CA PRO A 869 -53.85 -11.26 25.68
C PRO A 869 -54.13 -12.17 24.48
N LEU A 870 -54.33 -11.55 23.32
CA LEU A 870 -53.92 -12.14 22.05
C LEU A 870 -52.40 -11.90 21.87
N PRO A 871 -51.65 -12.88 21.36
CA PRO A 871 -50.19 -12.82 21.34
C PRO A 871 -49.65 -11.63 20.53
N SER A 872 -48.59 -11.01 21.07
CA SER A 872 -47.88 -9.88 20.48
C SER A 872 -47.27 -10.22 19.10
N PRO A 873 -47.32 -9.32 18.09
CA PRO A 873 -46.97 -9.61 16.69
C PRO A 873 -45.47 -9.83 16.41
N LEU A 874 -44.60 -9.72 17.42
CA LEU A 874 -43.15 -9.77 17.24
C LEU A 874 -42.54 -11.17 17.43
N THR A 875 -43.34 -12.16 17.81
CA THR A 875 -43.00 -13.58 17.64
C THR A 875 -43.49 -14.14 16.29
N ALA A 876 -44.29 -13.38 15.52
CA ALA A 876 -44.83 -13.82 14.22
C ALA A 876 -43.92 -13.53 13.01
N LEU A 877 -42.86 -12.73 13.16
CA LEU A 877 -41.90 -12.51 12.06
C LEU A 877 -40.92 -13.68 11.84
N LEU A 878 -41.04 -14.75 12.62
CA LEU A 878 -40.37 -16.03 12.39
C LEU A 878 -41.24 -17.05 11.66
N GLU A 879 -42.48 -16.71 11.28
CA GLU A 879 -43.39 -17.58 10.51
C GLU A 879 -44.19 -16.80 9.45
N HIS A 880 -43.53 -16.02 8.60
CA HIS A 880 -44.22 -15.53 7.42
C HIS A 880 -44.04 -16.51 6.27
N SER A 881 -45.10 -17.29 6.02
CA SER A 881 -45.30 -17.94 4.74
C SER A 881 -45.31 -16.88 3.64
N GLN A 882 -44.65 -17.19 2.53
CA GLN A 882 -44.58 -16.29 1.41
C GLN A 882 -45.98 -15.92 0.91
N ILE A 883 -46.25 -14.64 0.69
CA ILE A 883 -47.53 -14.17 0.14
C ILE A 883 -47.68 -14.77 -1.26
N PRO A 884 -48.69 -15.60 -1.56
CA PRO A 884 -48.86 -16.23 -2.87
C PRO A 884 -48.88 -15.20 -4.00
N ARG A 885 -48.28 -15.53 -5.14
CA ARG A 885 -48.17 -14.62 -6.31
C ARG A 885 -49.53 -14.08 -6.78
N SER A 886 -50.60 -14.87 -6.65
CA SER A 886 -51.97 -14.47 -6.99
C SER A 886 -52.56 -13.39 -6.07
N GLU A 887 -51.97 -13.17 -4.90
CA GLU A 887 -52.43 -12.19 -3.90
C GLU A 887 -51.59 -10.90 -3.93
N LEU A 888 -50.59 -10.82 -4.80
CA LEU A 888 -49.78 -9.61 -4.96
C LEU A 888 -50.51 -8.56 -5.80
N LEU A 889 -50.50 -7.34 -5.30
CA LEU A 889 -51.09 -6.16 -5.92
C LEU A 889 -50.02 -5.44 -6.73
N VAL A 890 -50.30 -5.23 -8.01
CA VAL A 890 -49.41 -4.49 -8.92
C VAL A 890 -49.21 -3.06 -8.41
N ASN A 891 -47.98 -2.55 -8.54
CA ASN A 891 -47.53 -1.22 -8.09
C ASN A 891 -47.62 -1.00 -6.58
N HIS A 892 -47.52 -2.07 -5.79
CA HIS A 892 -47.46 -2.00 -4.34
C HIS A 892 -46.14 -2.53 -3.81
N TRP A 893 -45.69 -1.96 -2.69
CA TRP A 893 -44.43 -2.29 -2.06
C TRP A 893 -44.59 -3.43 -1.08
N TYR A 894 -43.62 -4.32 -1.04
CA TYR A 894 -43.61 -5.46 -0.13
C TYR A 894 -42.28 -5.52 0.61
N ALA A 895 -42.35 -5.79 1.91
CA ALA A 895 -41.21 -6.26 2.67
C ALA A 895 -41.07 -7.76 2.44
N GLY A 896 -39.86 -8.19 2.11
CA GLY A 896 -39.53 -9.55 1.77
C GLY A 896 -38.06 -9.85 2.02
N LYS A 897 -37.62 -11.07 1.72
CA LYS A 897 -36.20 -11.42 1.62
C LYS A 897 -35.83 -11.50 0.15
N GLY A 898 -35.08 -10.50 -0.32
CA GLY A 898 -34.55 -10.46 -1.67
C GLY A 898 -33.05 -10.66 -1.71
N ARG A 899 -32.53 -10.99 -2.89
CA ARG A 899 -31.08 -11.20 -3.09
C ARG A 899 -30.29 -9.89 -3.00
N ASN A 900 -30.88 -8.78 -3.44
CA ASN A 900 -30.23 -7.48 -3.51
C ASN A 900 -30.85 -6.45 -2.55
N GLY A 901 -32.00 -6.73 -1.93
CA GLY A 901 -32.62 -5.87 -0.91
C GLY A 901 -33.90 -6.46 -0.35
N ASP A 902 -34.34 -5.96 0.80
CA ASP A 902 -35.46 -6.53 1.58
C ASP A 902 -36.80 -5.80 1.36
N ILE A 903 -36.83 -4.81 0.47
CA ILE A 903 -38.03 -4.06 0.08
C ILE A 903 -38.09 -4.01 -1.44
N GLY A 904 -39.19 -4.50 -2.01
CA GLY A 904 -39.40 -4.58 -3.45
C GLY A 904 -40.79 -4.13 -3.86
N LEU A 905 -40.89 -3.47 -5.01
CA LEU A 905 -42.16 -3.10 -5.63
C LEU A 905 -42.60 -4.21 -6.58
N TRP A 906 -43.81 -4.75 -6.42
CA TRP A 906 -44.35 -5.73 -7.37
C TRP A 906 -44.87 -5.03 -8.62
N ASN A 907 -44.29 -5.31 -9.79
CA ASN A 907 -44.74 -4.71 -11.06
C ASN A 907 -45.80 -5.54 -11.80
N GLY A 908 -46.25 -6.65 -11.22
CA GLY A 908 -47.18 -7.61 -11.83
C GLY A 908 -46.52 -8.89 -12.33
N GLU A 909 -45.21 -8.86 -12.53
CA GLU A 909 -44.43 -10.01 -12.98
C GLU A 909 -43.25 -10.31 -12.06
N ASP A 910 -42.51 -9.28 -11.62
CA ASP A 910 -41.32 -9.36 -10.79
C ASP A 910 -41.28 -8.24 -9.72
N PHE A 911 -40.36 -8.36 -8.75
CA PHE A 911 -40.05 -7.33 -7.77
C PHE A 911 -38.95 -6.39 -8.26
N LEU A 912 -39.20 -5.09 -8.19
CA LEU A 912 -38.21 -4.05 -8.44
C LEU A 912 -37.57 -3.60 -7.13
N VAL A 913 -36.27 -3.83 -6.98
CA VAL A 913 -35.50 -3.56 -5.75
C VAL A 913 -34.39 -2.56 -6.02
N LEU A 914 -34.25 -1.54 -5.16
CA LEU A 914 -33.15 -0.58 -5.24
C LEU A 914 -31.86 -1.20 -4.69
N ALA A 915 -30.85 -1.36 -5.55
CA ALA A 915 -29.58 -1.99 -5.18
C ALA A 915 -28.42 -1.45 -6.02
N GLN A 916 -27.18 -1.73 -5.60
CA GLN A 916 -26.01 -1.41 -6.41
C GLN A 916 -25.94 -2.33 -7.65
N VAL A 917 -25.99 -1.72 -8.83
CA VAL A 917 -25.84 -2.33 -10.14
C VAL A 917 -24.43 -2.06 -10.63
N GLY A 918 -23.69 -3.12 -10.93
CA GLY A 918 -22.35 -3.01 -11.48
C GLY A 918 -22.39 -3.11 -13.00
N VAL A 919 -21.70 -2.22 -13.71
CA VAL A 919 -21.39 -2.36 -15.13
C VAL A 919 -19.93 -2.78 -15.27
N LYS A 920 -19.69 -3.84 -16.05
CA LYS A 920 -18.33 -4.34 -16.28
C LYS A 920 -17.60 -3.42 -17.24
N VAL A 921 -16.55 -2.77 -16.75
CA VAL A 921 -15.79 -1.73 -17.48
C VAL A 921 -14.41 -2.21 -17.93
N GLY A 922 -14.06 -3.47 -17.65
CA GLY A 922 -12.78 -4.05 -18.04
C GLY A 922 -12.74 -5.58 -17.95
N PRO A 923 -11.68 -6.21 -18.47
CA PRO A 923 -11.56 -7.68 -18.53
C PRO A 923 -11.22 -8.31 -17.18
N GLY A 924 -10.71 -7.53 -16.22
CA GLY A 924 -10.30 -7.99 -14.90
C GLY A 924 -11.49 -8.34 -13.99
N PRO A 925 -11.31 -9.26 -13.02
CA PRO A 925 -12.38 -9.73 -12.14
C PRO A 925 -12.91 -8.66 -11.17
N ARG A 926 -12.26 -7.49 -11.09
CA ARG A 926 -12.64 -6.36 -10.22
C ARG A 926 -13.07 -5.10 -10.99
N ASP A 927 -13.15 -5.17 -12.32
CA ASP A 927 -13.47 -4.02 -13.17
C ASP A 927 -14.98 -3.83 -13.28
N TRP A 928 -15.61 -3.55 -12.15
CA TRP A 928 -17.03 -3.25 -12.05
C TRP A 928 -17.21 -1.85 -11.51
N ASP A 929 -17.81 -0.97 -12.30
CA ASP A 929 -18.25 0.33 -11.83
C ASP A 929 -19.66 0.18 -11.27
N LYS A 930 -19.87 0.56 -10.01
CA LYS A 930 -21.12 0.27 -9.27
C LYS A 930 -21.84 1.55 -8.94
N ASP A 931 -23.10 1.64 -9.36
CA ASP A 931 -24.01 2.73 -9.02
C ASP A 931 -25.34 2.19 -8.48
N TRP A 932 -26.13 3.02 -7.81
CA TRP A 932 -27.46 2.66 -7.34
C TRP A 932 -28.44 2.62 -8.51
N GLY A 933 -29.12 1.49 -8.69
CA GLY A 933 -30.14 1.31 -9.72
C GLY A 933 -31.24 0.37 -9.26
N VAL A 934 -32.19 0.10 -10.15
CA VAL A 934 -33.26 -0.86 -9.91
C VAL A 934 -32.84 -2.21 -10.47
N LYS A 935 -32.90 -3.25 -9.64
CA LYS A 935 -32.78 -4.64 -10.09
C LYS A 935 -34.13 -5.31 -10.07
N VAL A 936 -34.35 -6.15 -11.06
CA VAL A 936 -35.52 -7.01 -11.16
C VAL A 936 -35.20 -8.32 -10.44
N GLU A 937 -36.06 -8.70 -9.51
CA GLU A 937 -35.99 -9.95 -8.76
C GLU A 937 -37.29 -10.74 -8.92
N PRO A 938 -37.24 -11.93 -9.54
CA PRO A 938 -38.44 -12.73 -9.70
C PRO A 938 -39.00 -13.19 -8.36
N TYR A 939 -40.33 -13.30 -8.32
CA TYR A 939 -41.05 -13.89 -7.18
C TYR A 939 -40.46 -15.26 -6.85
N PHE A 940 -40.14 -15.50 -5.58
CA PHE A 940 -39.53 -16.75 -5.16
C PHE A 940 -40.51 -17.93 -5.32
N GLU A 941 -40.12 -18.95 -6.06
CA GLU A 941 -40.77 -20.26 -6.09
C GLU A 941 -39.72 -21.31 -5.66
N ALA A 942 -40.14 -22.52 -5.31
CA ALA A 942 -39.21 -23.54 -4.81
C ALA A 942 -38.12 -23.93 -5.83
N GLU A 943 -38.38 -23.68 -7.12
CA GLU A 943 -37.54 -24.09 -8.25
C GLU A 943 -36.78 -22.91 -8.90
N TRP A 944 -37.30 -21.68 -8.79
CA TRP A 944 -36.73 -20.47 -9.42
C TRP A 944 -37.26 -19.20 -8.73
N GLY A 945 -36.61 -18.05 -8.91
CA GLY A 945 -37.00 -16.81 -8.21
C GLY A 945 -36.15 -16.49 -6.98
N CYS A 946 -36.11 -15.24 -6.52
CA CYS A 946 -35.26 -14.84 -5.40
C CYS A 946 -35.85 -13.83 -4.41
N PHE A 947 -36.96 -13.17 -4.71
CA PHE A 947 -37.60 -12.26 -3.76
C PHE A 947 -38.82 -12.93 -3.12
N GLN A 948 -38.76 -13.14 -1.80
CA GLN A 948 -39.81 -13.79 -1.03
C GLN A 948 -40.60 -12.73 -0.24
N PRO A 949 -41.78 -12.27 -0.72
CA PRO A 949 -42.58 -11.26 -0.02
C PRO A 949 -43.30 -11.87 1.17
N PHE A 950 -43.27 -11.16 2.29
CA PHE A 950 -43.90 -11.60 3.54
C PHE A 950 -44.94 -10.61 4.05
N LYS A 951 -44.85 -9.34 3.63
CA LYS A 951 -45.74 -8.29 4.10
C LYS A 951 -45.93 -7.19 3.05
N LEU A 952 -47.18 -6.87 2.75
CA LEU A 952 -47.53 -5.67 1.99
C LEU A 952 -47.25 -4.42 2.84
N LEU A 953 -46.54 -3.45 2.25
CA LEU A 953 -46.23 -2.16 2.84
C LEU A 953 -47.15 -1.10 2.23
N ASP A 954 -47.90 -0.38 3.07
CA ASP A 954 -48.75 0.73 2.63
C ASP A 954 -47.93 2.02 2.47
N LEU A 955 -46.95 1.98 1.56
CA LEU A 955 -46.10 3.14 1.21
C LEU A 955 -46.70 3.96 0.06
N GLY A 956 -47.97 3.72 -0.26
CA GLY A 956 -48.70 4.36 -1.35
C GLY A 956 -48.35 3.84 -2.75
N THR A 957 -49.01 4.42 -3.75
CA THR A 957 -48.89 4.02 -5.16
C THR A 957 -47.98 4.96 -5.94
N ILE A 958 -47.17 4.39 -6.84
CA ILE A 958 -46.33 5.18 -7.75
C ILE A 958 -47.17 5.63 -8.96
N GLY A 959 -47.20 6.95 -9.23
CA GLY A 959 -47.94 7.53 -10.36
C GLY A 959 -47.22 7.49 -11.72
N THR A 960 -45.93 7.12 -11.75
CA THR A 960 -45.10 7.11 -12.97
C THR A 960 -44.22 5.85 -13.04
N PRO A 961 -44.14 5.13 -14.17
CA PRO A 961 -43.33 3.91 -14.28
C PRO A 961 -41.84 4.13 -13.99
N LEU A 962 -41.20 3.19 -13.29
CA LEU A 962 -39.74 3.13 -13.12
C LEU A 962 -39.10 2.61 -14.42
N GLY A 963 -38.28 3.44 -15.09
CA GLY A 963 -37.49 3.04 -16.25
C GLY A 963 -36.12 2.47 -15.83
N GLU A 964 -35.39 1.83 -16.75
CA GLU A 964 -34.14 1.09 -16.47
C GLU A 964 -33.03 1.89 -15.77
N ARG A 965 -33.14 3.22 -15.68
CA ARG A 965 -32.24 4.08 -14.88
C ARG A 965 -32.89 5.27 -14.17
N ASP A 966 -34.22 5.39 -14.18
CA ASP A 966 -34.91 6.53 -13.56
C ASP A 966 -35.68 6.10 -12.31
N TYR A 967 -35.36 6.73 -11.17
CA TYR A 967 -36.15 6.64 -9.94
C TYR A 967 -37.44 7.46 -10.09
N ALA A 968 -38.54 6.94 -9.53
CA ALA A 968 -39.85 7.59 -9.61
C ALA A 968 -39.77 9.02 -9.04
N LYS A 969 -40.11 10.03 -9.86
CA LYS A 969 -40.03 11.45 -9.47
C LYS A 969 -41.11 11.89 -8.48
N THR A 970 -42.12 11.07 -8.19
CA THR A 970 -43.19 11.42 -7.25
C THR A 970 -43.79 10.15 -6.61
N MET A 971 -43.77 10.09 -5.27
CA MET A 971 -44.45 9.07 -4.46
C MET A 971 -45.56 9.76 -3.67
N LEU A 972 -46.78 9.20 -3.73
CA LEU A 972 -47.92 9.66 -2.94
C LEU A 972 -48.13 8.68 -1.81
N PHE A 973 -47.76 9.08 -0.59
CA PHE A 973 -47.99 8.30 0.62
C PHE A 973 -49.45 8.50 1.08
N LYS A 974 -50.10 7.44 1.53
CA LYS A 974 -51.27 7.58 2.42
C LYS A 974 -50.74 7.60 3.86
N ASP A 975 -51.32 8.49 4.67
CA ASP A 975 -50.89 8.86 6.03
C ASP A 975 -50.31 7.72 6.88
#